data_AF-A0A7C0UMN5-F1
#
_entry.id   AF-A0A7C0UMN5-F1
#
_cell.length_a   1.000
_cell.length_b   1.000
_cell.length_c   1.000
_cell.angle_alpha   90.00
_cell.angle_beta   90.00
_cell.angle_gamma   90.00
#
_symmetry.space_group_name_H-M   'P 1'
#
loop_
_entity.id
_entity.type
_entity.pdbx_description
1 polymer ?
#
loop_
_entity_poly.entity_id
_entity_poly.type
_entity_poly.pdbx_seq_one_letter_code
_entity_poly.pdbx_strand_id
1 'polypeptide(L)'
;MLSNLVHQGSGEEAGGPSTDIWSHRWDLSSAYYFGYSDGGVYTTNDNCPQGGKIKINDYVMQPETLWGNMQTMGVFAHEYGHALGLPDLYDTDYSSNGIGDWGLMASGSWNSVTRAGDTPAHMSAWSKVTLGWVTPIQVAGTLTDELIDQAATTPDVYQFATGNPSEYFLVENRQLTGFDEGLPGAGLAIWHIDDNKSDNTQECYPPADCSSTHYKVALVQADGIWHLEKGNNNGNATDLWYLGNAVTFDDASSPNSDLYNGTPTDIIVTNISTSGSTMTATLSVQAVVPGPPVPGNVTPSNTQFNNFVDTPFDLTTDFTDNDSAITSCEYCRSTDGTCDSEWTLANLSGSSPTWTCSQTGITGNNAEVLTLNMRATSAGGTGEGSAVTRTVDSAIPTDGTITATPGTYQVDLQWSGFSDTGSGLDTTDPYKLTYSTTGFPVFDCSNGIEIPEVTTGTGYQHTGLTNGLTYYYRLCAVDAVGNISFGATASATPELIEYQLTTLVSPAGSGSIVPDYSGGQMFESGTLVVLTASETSGYPFIDWTGCDSASNNICTMTMDADKNLTAAFDAACMLPARNMRASEYYSTLQDAYDAALDGDTIQSRIAVFNNDVNADQDISMVFDGGYNCNYSDITGTTAFNGNMTISSGTVTIGNYVFGN
;
A
#
# COMPACT_ATOMS: atom_id res chain seq x y z
N MET A 1 -15.63 22.66 23.60
CA MET A 1 -15.62 23.12 25.01
C MET A 1 -16.47 22.15 25.82
N LEU A 2 -16.13 21.99 27.11
CA LEU A 2 -16.94 21.28 28.09
C LEU A 2 -17.91 22.25 28.78
N SER A 3 -19.14 21.82 29.03
CA SER A 3 -20.15 22.61 29.76
C SER A 3 -20.58 21.92 31.05
N ASN A 4 -20.65 22.66 32.16
CA ASN A 4 -21.25 22.20 33.40
C ASN A 4 -22.71 22.66 33.46
N LEU A 5 -23.62 21.72 33.65
CA LEU A 5 -25.07 21.93 33.63
C LEU A 5 -25.67 21.53 34.98
N VAL A 6 -26.39 22.47 35.61
CA VAL A 6 -27.16 22.20 36.83
C VAL A 6 -28.64 22.09 36.47
N HIS A 7 -29.24 20.92 36.69
CA HIS A 7 -30.67 20.72 36.44
C HIS A 7 -31.50 20.96 37.70
N GLN A 8 -32.74 21.41 37.52
CA GLN A 8 -33.69 21.58 38.62
C GLN A 8 -34.00 20.24 39.29
N GLY A 9 -34.14 20.24 40.61
CA GLY A 9 -34.54 19.06 41.37
C GLY A 9 -33.37 18.25 41.92
N SER A 10 -33.65 17.02 42.37
CA SER A 10 -32.64 16.08 42.87
C SER A 10 -32.19 15.14 41.76
N GLY A 11 -31.01 14.56 41.89
CA GLY A 11 -30.51 13.55 40.96
C GLY A 11 -31.11 12.17 41.26
N GLU A 12 -31.20 11.32 40.25
CA GLU A 12 -31.64 9.92 40.42
C GLU A 12 -30.70 9.16 41.38
N GLU A 13 -29.39 9.45 41.34
CA GLU A 13 -28.37 8.83 42.18
C GLU A 13 -28.60 9.05 43.69
N ALA A 14 -29.35 10.09 44.06
CA ALA A 14 -29.72 10.37 45.44
C ALA A 14 -31.02 9.65 45.87
N GLY A 15 -31.50 8.67 45.10
CA GLY A 15 -32.79 8.01 45.34
C GLY A 15 -33.99 8.81 44.86
N GLY A 16 -33.79 9.68 43.87
CA GLY A 16 -34.86 10.34 43.13
C GLY A 16 -35.71 9.33 42.33
N PRO A 17 -36.90 9.72 41.84
CA PRO A 17 -37.65 8.89 40.89
C PRO A 17 -36.83 8.66 39.61
N SER A 18 -37.07 7.54 38.92
CA SER A 18 -36.39 7.20 37.65
C SER A 18 -36.70 8.11 36.46
N THR A 19 -37.39 9.22 36.72
CA THR A 19 -37.62 10.31 35.76
C THR A 19 -36.69 11.50 35.97
N ASP A 20 -35.98 11.53 37.10
CA ASP A 20 -34.95 12.53 37.36
C ASP A 20 -33.67 12.15 36.60
N ILE A 21 -32.78 13.11 36.37
CA ILE A 21 -31.53 12.87 35.65
C ILE A 21 -30.50 12.35 36.65
N TRP A 22 -29.84 11.24 36.33
CA TRP A 22 -28.66 10.76 37.05
C TRP A 22 -27.45 11.66 36.72
N SER A 23 -26.68 12.09 37.72
CA SER A 23 -25.46 12.89 37.49
C SER A 23 -24.44 12.15 36.64
N HIS A 24 -23.95 12.75 35.55
CA HIS A 24 -23.01 12.09 34.66
C HIS A 24 -22.19 13.06 33.80
N ARG A 25 -21.06 12.55 33.27
CA ARG A 25 -20.39 13.08 32.10
C ARG A 25 -20.79 12.32 30.84
N TRP A 26 -21.05 13.03 29.75
CA TRP A 26 -21.14 12.42 28.42
C TRP A 26 -20.71 13.41 27.34
N ASP A 27 -20.80 12.99 26.08
CA ASP A 27 -20.60 13.86 24.92
C ASP A 27 -21.75 13.76 23.90
N LEU A 28 -22.16 14.91 23.36
CA LEU A 28 -23.30 15.02 22.46
C LEU A 28 -23.11 14.20 21.17
N SER A 29 -21.88 14.01 20.71
CA SER A 29 -21.59 13.20 19.51
C SER A 29 -21.94 11.74 19.74
N SER A 30 -21.48 11.16 20.85
CA SER A 30 -21.79 9.78 21.24
C SER A 30 -23.28 9.62 21.52
N ALA A 31 -23.90 10.57 22.24
CA ALA A 31 -25.34 10.53 22.50
C ALA A 31 -26.16 10.50 21.19
N TYR A 32 -25.78 11.30 20.19
CA TYR A 32 -26.43 11.25 18.87
C TYR A 32 -26.15 9.94 18.13
N TYR A 33 -24.90 9.49 18.13
CA TYR A 33 -24.48 8.26 17.45
C TYR A 33 -25.23 7.02 17.96
N PHE A 34 -25.40 6.89 19.27
CA PHE A 34 -26.12 5.78 19.91
C PHE A 34 -27.65 6.00 19.98
N GLY A 35 -28.17 7.11 19.45
CA GLY A 35 -29.61 7.39 19.39
C GLY A 35 -30.24 7.81 20.71
N TYR A 36 -29.45 8.29 21.67
CA TYR A 36 -29.91 8.87 22.93
C TYR A 36 -30.25 10.36 22.83
N SER A 37 -29.86 11.02 21.73
CA SER A 37 -30.14 12.44 21.46
C SER A 37 -30.58 12.66 20.02
N ASP A 38 -31.49 13.61 19.81
CA ASP A 38 -31.92 14.08 18.49
C ASP A 38 -30.87 14.98 17.79
N GLY A 39 -29.82 15.38 18.51
CA GLY A 39 -28.75 16.26 18.00
C GLY A 39 -27.36 15.93 18.56
N GLY A 40 -26.34 16.11 17.72
CA GLY A 40 -24.93 15.95 18.07
C GLY A 40 -24.28 17.23 18.58
N VAL A 41 -22.98 17.41 18.30
CA VAL A 41 -22.19 18.60 18.65
C VAL A 41 -22.97 19.91 18.40
N TYR A 42 -23.18 20.69 19.46
CA TYR A 42 -23.87 21.97 19.35
C TYR A 42 -22.89 23.08 18.93
N THR A 43 -23.22 23.83 17.88
CA THR A 43 -22.43 24.98 17.43
C THR A 43 -23.11 26.27 17.88
N THR A 44 -22.43 27.07 18.70
CA THR A 44 -22.96 28.35 19.20
C THR A 44 -22.80 29.46 18.15
N ASN A 45 -23.39 30.63 18.42
CA ASN A 45 -23.22 31.81 17.58
C ASN A 45 -21.95 32.61 17.89
N ASP A 46 -21.18 32.20 18.90
CA ASP A 46 -20.00 32.91 19.39
C ASP A 46 -18.75 32.52 18.60
N ASN A 47 -17.86 33.48 18.36
CA ASN A 47 -16.62 33.24 17.63
C ASN A 47 -15.59 32.53 18.52
N CYS A 48 -14.97 31.48 17.99
CA CYS A 48 -13.84 30.82 18.62
C CYS A 48 -12.53 31.60 18.35
N PRO A 49 -11.68 31.85 19.35
CA PRO A 49 -10.39 32.53 19.16
C PRO A 49 -9.45 31.85 18.15
N GLN A 50 -9.56 30.52 18.00
CA GLN A 50 -8.78 29.73 17.02
C GLN A 50 -9.41 29.68 15.61
N GLY A 51 -10.51 30.43 15.38
CA GLY A 51 -11.26 30.45 14.13
C GLY A 51 -12.55 29.62 14.19
N GLY A 52 -13.57 30.06 13.43
CA GLY A 52 -14.89 29.43 13.42
C GLY A 52 -15.78 29.80 14.59
N LYS A 53 -16.80 28.97 14.85
CA LYS A 53 -17.75 29.12 15.95
C LYS A 53 -17.43 28.17 17.09
N ILE A 54 -17.74 28.57 18.32
CA ILE A 54 -17.58 27.72 19.49
C ILE A 54 -18.47 26.47 19.35
N LYS A 55 -17.91 25.31 19.66
CA LYS A 55 -18.62 24.02 19.66
C LYS A 55 -18.65 23.43 21.07
N ILE A 56 -19.81 22.94 21.50
CA ILE A 56 -20.04 22.21 22.74
C ILE A 56 -20.27 20.75 22.38
N ASN A 57 -19.47 19.85 22.96
CA ASN A 57 -19.59 18.42 22.76
C ASN A 57 -19.68 17.71 24.12
N ASP A 58 -18.62 17.84 24.92
CA ASP A 58 -18.59 17.31 26.27
C ASP A 58 -19.46 18.13 27.23
N TYR A 59 -20.14 17.45 28.13
CA TYR A 59 -20.84 18.08 29.24
C TYR A 59 -20.75 17.22 30.50
N VAL A 60 -20.90 17.88 31.64
CA VAL A 60 -21.17 17.25 32.93
C VAL A 60 -22.50 17.78 33.45
N MET A 61 -23.31 16.90 34.05
CA MET A 61 -24.65 17.25 34.52
C MET A 61 -24.81 16.86 35.99
N GLN A 62 -25.37 17.79 36.77
CA GLN A 62 -25.46 17.70 38.24
C GLN A 62 -26.81 18.28 38.72
N PRO A 63 -27.38 17.83 39.84
CA PRO A 63 -28.65 18.34 40.36
C PRO A 63 -28.49 19.64 41.18
N GLU A 64 -29.54 20.46 41.20
CA GLU A 64 -29.66 21.65 42.04
C GLU A 64 -29.78 21.29 43.53
N THR A 65 -30.45 20.18 43.84
CA THR A 65 -30.83 19.79 45.20
C THR A 65 -30.42 18.37 45.57
N LEU A 66 -30.26 18.14 46.87
CA LEU A 66 -30.07 16.84 47.51
C LEU A 66 -31.06 16.72 48.67
N TRP A 67 -32.01 15.78 48.56
CA TRP A 67 -33.05 15.51 49.57
C TRP A 67 -33.76 16.78 50.07
N GLY A 68 -34.11 17.67 49.15
CA GLY A 68 -34.83 18.92 49.44
C GLY A 68 -33.96 20.07 49.98
N ASN A 69 -32.64 19.91 50.03
CA ASN A 69 -31.69 20.98 50.33
C ASN A 69 -30.85 21.30 49.09
N MET A 70 -30.12 22.42 49.06
CA MET A 70 -29.14 22.68 48.00
C MET A 70 -28.06 21.58 47.98
N GLN A 71 -27.71 21.09 46.79
CA GLN A 71 -26.69 20.06 46.58
C GLN A 71 -25.34 20.45 47.23
N THR A 72 -24.60 19.46 47.72
CA THR A 72 -23.24 19.65 48.27
C THR A 72 -22.18 19.62 47.16
N MET A 73 -20.93 19.93 47.49
CA MET A 73 -19.86 20.02 46.51
C MET A 73 -19.33 18.67 46.00
N GLY A 74 -19.64 17.57 46.68
CA GLY A 74 -19.13 16.24 46.35
C GLY A 74 -19.42 15.79 44.92
N VAL A 75 -20.69 15.78 44.53
CA VAL A 75 -21.10 15.44 43.15
C VAL A 75 -20.52 16.44 42.14
N PHE A 76 -20.48 17.74 42.47
CA PHE A 76 -19.85 18.75 41.62
C PHE A 76 -18.37 18.47 41.37
N ALA A 77 -17.65 18.07 42.42
CA ALA A 77 -16.22 17.79 42.36
C ALA A 77 -15.91 16.49 41.63
N HIS A 78 -16.70 15.43 41.84
CA HIS A 78 -16.58 14.15 41.14
C HIS A 78 -16.69 14.32 39.62
N GLU A 79 -17.78 14.95 39.18
CA GLU A 79 -18.04 15.23 37.78
C GLU A 79 -17.00 16.18 37.16
N TYR A 80 -16.51 17.14 37.94
CA TYR A 80 -15.40 17.98 37.48
C TYR A 80 -14.11 17.16 37.29
N GLY A 81 -13.91 16.09 38.07
CA GLY A 81 -12.86 15.11 37.83
C GLY A 81 -12.92 14.49 36.44
N HIS A 82 -14.10 14.10 35.97
CA HIS A 82 -14.27 13.65 34.59
C HIS A 82 -14.00 14.73 33.55
N ALA A 83 -14.37 15.98 33.85
CA ALA A 83 -14.05 17.12 32.99
C ALA A 83 -12.53 17.32 32.84
N LEU A 84 -11.73 16.88 33.81
CA LEU A 84 -10.28 16.88 33.79
C LEU A 84 -9.69 15.62 33.12
N GLY A 85 -10.51 14.65 32.73
CA GLY A 85 -10.11 13.44 32.02
C GLY A 85 -9.94 12.20 32.90
N LEU A 86 -10.38 12.22 34.15
CA LEU A 86 -10.34 11.04 35.02
C LEU A 86 -11.53 10.10 34.76
N PRO A 87 -11.33 8.77 34.82
CA PRO A 87 -12.42 7.80 34.78
C PRO A 87 -13.10 7.67 36.16
N ASP A 88 -14.23 6.96 36.19
CA ASP A 88 -14.78 6.40 37.42
C ASP A 88 -13.83 5.34 37.99
N LEU A 89 -13.61 5.41 39.31
CA LEU A 89 -12.81 4.46 40.07
C LEU A 89 -13.64 3.65 41.08
N TYR A 90 -14.96 3.88 41.13
CA TYR A 90 -15.89 2.85 41.59
C TYR A 90 -16.11 1.84 40.47
N ASP A 91 -16.65 0.68 40.82
CA ASP A 91 -17.01 -0.33 39.84
C ASP A 91 -18.36 0.00 39.20
N THR A 92 -18.32 0.35 37.92
CA THR A 92 -19.49 0.83 37.17
C THR A 92 -20.48 -0.26 36.79
N ASP A 93 -20.13 -1.54 36.95
CA ASP A 93 -21.08 -2.66 36.81
C ASP A 93 -21.76 -3.04 38.14
N TYR A 94 -21.35 -2.39 39.23
CA TYR A 94 -21.87 -2.53 40.60
C TYR A 94 -21.67 -3.91 41.23
N SER A 95 -20.71 -4.72 40.73
CA SER A 95 -20.33 -5.97 41.37
C SER A 95 -19.42 -5.78 42.60
N SER A 96 -18.75 -4.63 42.70
CA SER A 96 -17.88 -4.23 43.81
C SER A 96 -17.92 -2.72 44.13
N ASN A 97 -17.06 -2.23 45.03
CA ASN A 97 -17.03 -0.80 45.43
C ASN A 97 -15.83 -0.01 44.85
N GLY A 98 -14.96 -0.63 44.03
CA GLY A 98 -13.76 -0.01 43.49
C GLY A 98 -12.85 0.55 44.60
N ILE A 99 -12.46 1.84 44.52
CA ILE A 99 -11.68 2.47 45.61
C ILE A 99 -12.52 3.05 46.77
N GLY A 100 -13.85 2.93 46.71
CA GLY A 100 -14.76 3.33 47.78
C GLY A 100 -14.65 4.79 48.25
N ASP A 101 -14.83 5.00 49.55
CA ASP A 101 -14.85 6.29 50.23
C ASP A 101 -13.45 6.94 50.30
N TRP A 102 -12.41 6.25 49.80
CA TRP A 102 -11.03 6.70 49.85
C TRP A 102 -10.65 7.66 48.72
N GLY A 103 -11.46 7.79 47.67
CA GLY A 103 -11.16 8.67 46.54
C GLY A 103 -12.37 9.37 45.95
N LEU A 104 -12.17 10.61 45.51
CA LEU A 104 -13.22 11.45 44.92
C LEU A 104 -13.89 10.81 43.69
N MET A 105 -13.13 10.08 42.87
CA MET A 105 -13.64 9.41 41.66
C MET A 105 -14.40 8.12 41.97
N ALA A 106 -14.79 7.90 43.23
CA ALA A 106 -15.62 6.79 43.68
C ALA A 106 -16.67 7.29 44.69
N SER A 107 -17.07 6.46 45.65
CA SER A 107 -18.05 6.85 46.68
C SER A 107 -17.52 7.91 47.64
N GLY A 108 -16.20 8.20 47.63
CA GLY A 108 -15.61 9.31 48.39
C GLY A 108 -16.19 10.68 48.05
N SER A 109 -16.86 10.83 46.89
CA SER A 109 -17.68 12.00 46.57
C SER A 109 -18.84 12.24 47.55
N TRP A 110 -19.29 11.21 48.26
CA TRP A 110 -20.40 11.25 49.23
C TRP A 110 -19.94 11.38 50.69
N ASN A 111 -18.63 11.41 50.94
CA ASN A 111 -18.09 11.57 52.29
C ASN A 111 -18.67 12.80 52.99
N SER A 112 -18.84 12.68 54.30
CA SER A 112 -19.56 13.70 55.06
C SER A 112 -19.18 13.80 56.52
N VAL A 113 -19.33 15.02 57.05
CA VAL A 113 -19.33 15.31 58.48
C VAL A 113 -20.73 15.73 58.94
N THR A 114 -21.39 16.60 58.18
CA THR A 114 -22.75 17.08 58.50
C THR A 114 -23.79 16.56 57.52
N ARG A 115 -23.47 16.54 56.23
CA ARG A 115 -24.38 16.15 55.14
C ARG A 115 -23.61 15.45 54.03
N ALA A 116 -24.20 14.43 53.42
CA ALA A 116 -23.60 13.68 52.31
C ALA A 116 -22.95 14.60 51.26
N GLY A 117 -21.67 14.38 50.97
CA GLY A 117 -20.85 15.13 50.01
C GLY A 117 -20.41 16.53 50.45
N ASP A 118 -20.55 16.91 51.72
CA ASP A 118 -20.05 18.20 52.24
C ASP A 118 -18.52 18.22 52.46
N THR A 119 -17.92 17.05 52.61
CA THR A 119 -16.48 16.82 52.82
C THR A 119 -16.04 15.66 51.93
N PRO A 120 -16.09 15.83 50.60
CA PRO A 120 -15.73 14.76 49.68
C PRO A 120 -14.24 14.45 49.79
N ALA A 121 -13.87 13.18 49.63
CA ALA A 121 -12.47 12.75 49.65
C ALA A 121 -11.61 13.58 48.69
N HIS A 122 -10.34 13.75 49.04
CA HIS A 122 -9.33 14.14 48.05
C HIS A 122 -9.29 13.14 46.88
N MET A 123 -8.81 13.61 45.73
CA MET A 123 -8.34 12.74 44.65
C MET A 123 -7.30 11.75 45.22
N SER A 124 -7.33 10.49 44.77
CA SER A 124 -6.29 9.51 45.11
C SER A 124 -4.92 9.96 44.59
N ALA A 125 -3.84 9.39 45.13
CA ALA A 125 -2.49 9.61 44.62
C ALA A 125 -2.42 9.41 43.09
N TRP A 126 -3.02 8.32 42.57
CA TRP A 126 -3.07 8.05 41.12
C TRP A 126 -3.74 9.20 40.36
N SER A 127 -4.94 9.64 40.77
CA SER A 127 -5.65 10.72 40.10
C SER A 127 -4.84 12.03 40.07
N LYS A 128 -4.13 12.36 41.16
CA LYS A 128 -3.26 13.55 41.23
C LYS A 128 -2.04 13.43 40.31
N VAL A 129 -1.43 12.25 40.21
CA VAL A 129 -0.29 11.98 39.33
C VAL A 129 -0.74 12.03 37.86
N THR A 130 -1.85 11.38 37.51
CA THR A 130 -2.43 11.37 36.17
C THR A 130 -2.77 12.78 35.66
N LEU A 131 -3.27 13.65 36.55
CA LEU A 131 -3.55 15.06 36.22
C LEU A 131 -2.30 15.95 36.20
N GLY A 132 -1.12 15.42 36.56
CA GLY A 132 0.12 16.18 36.66
C GLY A 132 0.17 17.18 37.83
N TRP A 133 -0.70 17.00 38.84
CA TRP A 133 -0.74 17.86 40.03
C TRP A 133 0.34 17.50 41.04
N VAL A 134 0.79 16.24 41.01
CA VAL A 134 1.87 15.71 41.84
C VAL A 134 2.85 14.98 40.94
N THR A 135 4.14 15.28 41.08
CA THR A 135 5.22 14.45 40.53
C THR A 135 5.68 13.53 41.65
N PRO A 136 5.49 12.20 41.54
CA PRO A 136 5.81 11.29 42.63
C PRO A 136 7.33 11.16 42.82
N ILE A 137 7.75 11.02 44.07
CA ILE A 137 9.14 10.75 44.43
C ILE A 137 9.41 9.26 44.17
N GLN A 138 10.36 8.97 43.29
CA GLN A 138 10.74 7.59 42.99
C GLN A 138 11.53 7.00 44.17
N VAL A 139 11.07 5.87 44.70
CA VAL A 139 11.79 5.12 45.72
C VAL A 139 12.84 4.25 45.02
N ALA A 140 14.10 4.67 45.11
CA ALA A 140 15.24 3.91 44.61
C ALA A 140 16.14 3.49 45.79
N GLY A 141 16.24 2.18 46.04
CA GLY A 141 16.95 1.64 47.20
C GLY A 141 16.13 1.78 48.48
N THR A 142 16.72 2.33 49.55
CA THR A 142 16.08 2.42 50.88
C THR A 142 16.04 3.86 51.37
N LEU A 143 14.83 4.37 51.63
CA LEU A 143 14.55 5.60 52.37
C LEU A 143 14.17 5.21 53.80
N THR A 144 15.07 5.46 54.75
CA THR A 144 14.87 5.07 56.16
C THR A 144 14.09 6.16 56.90
N ASP A 145 13.01 5.77 57.58
CA ASP A 145 12.14 6.66 58.38
C ASP A 145 11.74 7.94 57.63
N GLU A 146 11.37 7.77 56.35
CA GLU A 146 10.97 8.86 55.46
C GLU A 146 9.76 9.60 56.02
N LEU A 147 9.76 10.93 55.94
CA LEU A 147 8.65 11.76 56.43
C LEU A 147 7.62 11.89 55.32
N ILE A 148 6.39 11.44 55.60
CA ILE A 148 5.27 11.45 54.66
C ILE A 148 4.20 12.40 55.21
N ASP A 149 4.18 13.62 54.70
CA ASP A 149 3.23 14.66 55.10
C ASP A 149 1.83 14.39 54.51
N GLN A 150 0.78 14.79 55.23
CA GLN A 150 -0.60 14.55 54.84
C GLN A 150 -0.98 15.19 53.48
N ALA A 151 -1.67 14.41 52.67
CA ALA A 151 -2.05 14.77 51.30
C ALA A 151 -3.00 15.99 51.18
N ALA A 152 -3.65 16.38 52.27
CA ALA A 152 -4.54 17.54 52.34
C ALA A 152 -3.77 18.88 52.20
N THR A 153 -2.48 18.90 52.56
CA THR A 153 -1.68 20.12 52.61
C THR A 153 -0.36 20.04 51.85
N THR A 154 0.09 18.83 51.51
CA THR A 154 1.37 18.60 50.81
C THR A 154 1.17 17.64 49.62
N PRO A 155 1.89 17.85 48.51
CA PRO A 155 1.88 16.96 47.35
C PRO A 155 2.84 15.77 47.56
N ASP A 156 2.77 15.11 48.71
CA ASP A 156 3.75 14.10 49.12
C ASP A 156 3.27 12.70 48.74
N VAL A 157 3.84 12.17 47.64
CA VAL A 157 3.50 10.86 47.07
C VAL A 157 4.79 10.16 46.67
N TYR A 158 4.94 8.91 47.12
CA TYR A 158 6.07 8.05 46.78
C TYR A 158 5.63 6.97 45.79
N GLN A 159 6.45 6.69 44.79
CA GLN A 159 6.20 5.64 43.80
C GLN A 159 7.29 4.57 43.87
N PHE A 160 6.86 3.32 43.88
CA PHE A 160 7.73 2.16 43.70
C PHE A 160 7.58 1.66 42.27
N ALA A 161 8.66 1.76 41.50
CA ALA A 161 8.72 1.12 40.19
C ALA A 161 8.84 -0.41 40.34
N THR A 162 8.30 -1.14 39.37
CA THR A 162 8.41 -2.60 39.30
C THR A 162 9.09 -3.00 37.98
N GLY A 163 9.33 -4.29 37.77
CA GLY A 163 9.80 -4.80 36.47
C GLY A 163 8.78 -4.63 35.32
N ASN A 164 7.56 -4.19 35.62
CA ASN A 164 6.52 -3.83 34.65
C ASN A 164 6.25 -2.32 34.75
N PRO A 165 6.59 -1.51 33.74
CA PRO A 165 6.43 -0.05 33.82
C PRO A 165 4.97 0.40 33.93
N SER A 166 4.01 -0.43 33.52
CA SER A 166 2.58 -0.13 33.65
C SER A 166 2.00 -0.53 35.01
N GLU A 167 2.71 -1.31 35.83
CA GLU A 167 2.19 -1.82 37.11
C GLU A 167 3.08 -1.39 38.27
N TYR A 168 2.54 -0.64 39.23
CA TYR A 168 3.34 0.01 40.26
C TYR A 168 2.54 0.32 41.53
N PHE A 169 3.25 0.73 42.59
CA PHE A 169 2.63 1.12 43.85
C PHE A 169 2.85 2.60 44.17
N LEU A 170 1.83 3.25 44.73
CA LEU A 170 1.91 4.62 45.25
C LEU A 170 1.62 4.65 46.75
N VAL A 171 2.33 5.49 47.50
CA VAL A 171 2.09 5.72 48.93
C VAL A 171 1.79 7.18 49.18
N GLU A 172 0.71 7.48 49.90
CA GLU A 172 0.36 8.82 50.38
C GLU A 172 -0.18 8.75 51.83
N ASN A 173 -0.03 9.84 52.59
CA ASN A 173 -0.59 9.95 53.94
C ASN A 173 -1.97 10.62 53.91
N ARG A 174 -3.03 9.91 54.35
CA ARG A 174 -4.41 10.40 54.41
C ARG A 174 -4.85 10.62 55.85
N GLN A 175 -5.35 11.81 56.16
CA GLN A 175 -5.73 12.22 57.51
C GLN A 175 -7.13 12.86 57.51
N LEU A 176 -7.88 12.70 58.62
CA LEU A 176 -9.22 13.26 58.81
C LEU A 176 -9.15 14.80 59.00
N THR A 177 -8.84 15.53 57.94
CA THR A 177 -8.69 16.99 57.96
C THR A 177 -9.05 17.60 56.61
N GLY A 178 -9.50 18.86 56.62
CA GLY A 178 -9.91 19.55 55.41
C GLY A 178 -11.05 18.81 54.72
N PHE A 179 -10.91 18.56 53.42
CA PHE A 179 -11.92 17.80 52.66
C PHE A 179 -11.94 16.30 53.00
N ASP A 180 -10.83 15.75 53.50
CA ASP A 180 -10.74 14.35 53.94
C ASP A 180 -11.33 14.12 55.36
N GLU A 181 -11.94 15.12 56.01
CA GLU A 181 -12.52 14.98 57.36
C GLU A 181 -13.56 13.86 57.45
N GLY A 182 -14.28 13.59 56.35
CA GLY A 182 -15.29 12.53 56.23
C GLY A 182 -14.75 11.15 55.83
N LEU A 183 -13.43 10.94 55.73
CA LEU A 183 -12.87 9.63 55.37
C LEU A 183 -13.21 8.53 56.41
N PRO A 184 -13.21 7.25 56.02
CA PRO A 184 -13.46 6.13 56.94
C PRO A 184 -12.38 5.93 58.02
N GLY A 185 -11.19 6.51 57.83
CA GLY A 185 -10.05 6.41 58.73
C GLY A 185 -8.85 7.25 58.28
N ALA A 186 -7.73 7.12 58.99
CA ALA A 186 -6.49 7.84 58.73
C ALA A 186 -5.27 6.92 58.82
N GLY A 187 -4.25 7.19 58.02
CA GLY A 187 -3.04 6.38 57.90
C GLY A 187 -2.37 6.55 56.54
N LEU A 188 -1.41 5.69 56.22
CA LEU A 188 -0.87 5.59 54.87
C LEU A 188 -1.83 4.79 53.99
N ALA A 189 -2.18 5.36 52.84
CA ALA A 189 -2.82 4.65 51.75
C ALA A 189 -1.75 4.12 50.80
N ILE A 190 -1.82 2.82 50.50
CA ILE A 190 -0.99 2.17 49.49
C ILE A 190 -1.91 1.81 48.33
N TRP A 191 -1.60 2.32 47.14
CA TRP A 191 -2.36 2.09 45.92
C TRP A 191 -1.60 1.14 45.00
N HIS A 192 -2.27 0.10 44.48
CA HIS A 192 -1.73 -0.78 43.45
C HIS A 192 -2.36 -0.39 42.11
N ILE A 193 -1.51 -0.03 41.15
CA ILE A 193 -1.91 0.53 39.86
C ILE A 193 -1.54 -0.45 38.75
N ASP A 194 -2.41 -0.64 37.77
CA ASP A 194 -2.08 -1.19 36.46
C ASP A 194 -2.66 -0.31 35.34
N ASP A 195 -1.79 0.42 34.65
CA ASP A 195 -2.17 1.33 33.59
C ASP A 195 -2.65 0.64 32.30
N ASN A 196 -2.46 -0.67 32.17
CA ASN A 196 -3.02 -1.44 31.07
C ASN A 196 -4.53 -1.69 31.20
N LYS A 197 -5.10 -1.49 32.40
CA LYS A 197 -6.55 -1.56 32.62
C LYS A 197 -7.22 -0.24 32.23
N SER A 198 -8.41 -0.35 31.64
CA SER A 198 -9.22 0.80 31.23
C SER A 198 -9.96 1.45 32.39
N ASP A 199 -10.37 0.66 33.38
CA ASP A 199 -11.31 1.04 34.44
C ASP A 199 -11.23 0.06 35.63
N ASN A 200 -12.13 0.23 36.60
CA ASN A 200 -12.23 -0.59 37.82
C ASN A 200 -13.39 -1.61 37.79
N THR A 201 -13.83 -2.08 36.62
CA THR A 201 -14.93 -3.07 36.50
C THR A 201 -14.52 -4.54 36.65
N GLN A 202 -13.28 -4.79 37.08
CA GLN A 202 -12.72 -6.13 37.21
C GLN A 202 -12.11 -6.29 38.58
N GLU A 203 -12.87 -6.79 39.54
CA GLU A 203 -12.44 -7.04 40.90
C GLU A 203 -11.76 -8.41 41.04
N CYS A 204 -10.75 -8.48 41.91
CA CYS A 204 -10.13 -9.75 42.30
C CYS A 204 -9.50 -9.66 43.68
N TYR A 205 -9.55 -10.77 44.41
CA TYR A 205 -8.95 -10.90 45.73
C TYR A 205 -8.48 -12.35 45.97
N PRO A 206 -7.41 -12.56 46.76
CA PRO A 206 -6.93 -13.89 47.10
C PRO A 206 -8.01 -14.80 47.70
N PRO A 207 -7.99 -16.11 47.40
CA PRO A 207 -6.94 -16.85 46.69
C PRO A 207 -7.15 -16.95 45.16
N ALA A 208 -7.98 -16.10 44.55
CA ALA A 208 -8.16 -16.10 43.11
C ALA A 208 -6.88 -15.66 42.37
N ASP A 209 -6.72 -16.12 41.13
CA ASP A 209 -5.67 -15.65 40.23
C ASP A 209 -6.08 -14.30 39.64
N CYS A 210 -5.38 -13.25 40.05
CA CYS A 210 -5.67 -11.87 39.64
C CYS A 210 -4.85 -11.44 38.42
N SER A 211 -4.11 -12.33 37.75
CA SER A 211 -3.21 -11.95 36.64
C SER A 211 -3.92 -11.30 35.45
N SER A 212 -5.19 -11.63 35.22
CA SER A 212 -6.00 -11.10 34.12
C SER A 212 -7.19 -10.25 34.55
N THR A 213 -7.62 -10.37 35.81
CA THR A 213 -8.84 -9.75 36.33
C THR A 213 -8.47 -9.01 37.59
N HIS A 214 -8.45 -7.68 37.53
CA HIS A 214 -8.05 -6.79 38.60
C HIS A 214 -8.33 -5.34 38.21
N TYR A 215 -8.40 -4.46 39.21
CA TYR A 215 -8.68 -3.05 39.04
C TYR A 215 -7.53 -2.31 38.34
N LYS A 216 -7.87 -1.21 37.67
CA LYS A 216 -6.88 -0.21 37.27
C LYS A 216 -6.21 0.45 38.46
N VAL A 217 -7.01 0.82 39.46
CA VAL A 217 -6.55 1.45 40.70
C VAL A 217 -7.19 0.72 41.87
N ALA A 218 -6.40 0.05 42.69
CA ALA A 218 -6.86 -0.61 43.91
C ALA A 218 -6.26 0.06 45.15
N LEU A 219 -7.06 0.19 46.22
CA LEU A 219 -6.52 0.43 47.55
C LEU A 219 -6.08 -0.92 48.13
N VAL A 220 -4.80 -1.03 48.50
CA VAL A 220 -4.30 -2.18 49.23
C VAL A 220 -4.78 -2.10 50.68
N GLN A 221 -5.90 -2.76 50.96
CA GLN A 221 -6.54 -2.77 52.29
C GLN A 221 -5.67 -3.50 53.31
N ALA A 222 -5.14 -2.73 54.26
CA ALA A 222 -4.18 -3.18 55.28
C ALA A 222 -4.65 -4.37 56.14
N ASP A 223 -5.97 -4.55 56.30
CA ASP A 223 -6.55 -5.66 57.06
C ASP A 223 -6.68 -6.98 56.28
N GLY A 224 -6.48 -6.95 54.96
CA GLY A 224 -6.60 -8.12 54.09
C GLY A 224 -8.02 -8.71 54.04
N ILE A 225 -9.06 -7.94 54.37
CA ILE A 225 -10.45 -8.41 54.34
C ILE A 225 -11.10 -8.21 52.96
N TRP A 226 -10.60 -7.28 52.16
CA TRP A 226 -11.05 -7.03 50.78
C TRP A 226 -12.55 -6.65 50.72
N HIS A 227 -12.98 -5.73 51.58
CA HIS A 227 -14.39 -5.31 51.63
C HIS A 227 -14.80 -4.56 50.36
N LEU A 228 -13.88 -3.82 49.76
CA LEU A 228 -14.11 -3.07 48.53
C LEU A 228 -14.38 -4.01 47.36
N GLU A 229 -13.49 -4.97 47.12
CA GLU A 229 -13.59 -5.96 46.04
C GLU A 229 -14.73 -6.94 46.25
N LYS A 230 -15.14 -7.19 47.50
CA LYS A 230 -16.30 -8.05 47.81
C LYS A 230 -17.64 -7.32 47.76
N GLY A 231 -17.66 -6.01 47.52
CA GLY A 231 -18.90 -5.23 47.55
C GLY A 231 -19.52 -5.12 48.94
N ASN A 232 -18.76 -5.35 50.02
CA ASN A 232 -19.31 -5.45 51.39
C ASN A 232 -19.50 -4.10 52.08
N ASN A 233 -18.59 -3.14 51.85
CA ASN A 233 -18.69 -1.74 52.29
C ASN A 233 -17.75 -0.85 51.48
N ASN A 234 -17.92 0.48 51.62
CA ASN A 234 -17.13 1.48 50.89
C ASN A 234 -15.77 1.80 51.52
N GLY A 235 -15.36 1.06 52.56
CA GLY A 235 -14.12 1.28 53.28
C GLY A 235 -14.33 1.56 54.77
N ASN A 236 -13.27 1.34 55.55
CA ASN A 236 -13.31 1.43 57.02
C ASN A 236 -11.90 1.71 57.60
N ALA A 237 -11.84 2.08 58.88
CA ALA A 237 -10.59 2.52 59.52
C ALA A 237 -9.43 1.50 59.53
N THR A 238 -9.67 0.21 59.26
CA THR A 238 -8.61 -0.82 59.17
C THR A 238 -8.06 -1.03 57.76
N ASP A 239 -8.54 -0.29 56.76
CA ASP A 239 -8.02 -0.37 55.39
C ASP A 239 -6.67 0.35 55.22
N LEU A 240 -6.34 1.34 56.07
CA LEU A 240 -5.09 2.10 55.99
C LEU A 240 -4.00 1.59 56.93
N TRP A 241 -2.75 1.88 56.57
CA TRP A 241 -1.55 1.39 57.25
C TRP A 241 -1.07 2.37 58.32
N TYR A 242 -0.91 1.93 59.57
CA TYR A 242 -0.43 2.72 60.70
C TYR A 242 -0.04 1.85 61.89
N LEU A 243 0.81 2.38 62.79
CA LEU A 243 1.14 1.73 64.05
C LEU A 243 -0.11 1.60 64.94
N GLY A 244 -0.57 0.37 65.12
CA GLY A 244 -1.84 0.04 65.76
C GLY A 244 -2.78 -0.78 64.87
N ASN A 245 -2.49 -0.86 63.57
CA ASN A 245 -3.12 -1.73 62.59
C ASN A 245 -2.05 -2.61 61.89
N ALA A 246 -1.84 -2.47 60.58
CA ALA A 246 -0.74 -3.09 59.87
C ALA A 246 0.43 -2.12 59.65
N VAL A 247 1.66 -2.62 59.80
CA VAL A 247 2.91 -1.82 59.77
C VAL A 247 3.98 -2.40 58.84
N THR A 248 3.62 -3.40 58.04
CA THR A 248 4.54 -4.12 57.15
C THR A 248 3.81 -4.57 55.90
N PHE A 249 4.22 -4.01 54.77
CA PHE A 249 3.79 -4.39 53.43
C PHE A 249 5.02 -4.85 52.66
N ASP A 250 5.12 -6.14 52.36
CA ASP A 250 6.20 -6.77 51.61
C ASP A 250 5.70 -8.04 50.89
N ASP A 251 6.56 -8.73 50.14
CA ASP A 251 6.17 -9.93 49.36
C ASP A 251 5.66 -11.08 50.25
N ALA A 252 5.95 -11.04 51.56
CA ALA A 252 5.55 -12.05 52.53
C ALA A 252 4.33 -11.65 53.39
N SER A 253 3.87 -10.40 53.31
CA SER A 253 2.73 -9.91 54.08
C SER A 253 1.39 -10.37 53.50
N SER A 254 0.27 -10.00 54.12
CA SER A 254 -1.07 -10.25 53.57
C SER A 254 -1.97 -9.07 53.94
N PRO A 255 -2.31 -8.18 52.99
CA PRO A 255 -1.93 -8.20 51.56
C PRO A 255 -0.41 -8.05 51.33
N ASN A 256 0.10 -8.55 50.21
CA ASN A 256 1.52 -8.50 49.84
C ASN A 256 1.81 -7.52 48.69
N SER A 257 3.09 -7.26 48.45
CA SER A 257 3.57 -6.39 47.37
C SER A 257 3.81 -7.10 46.04
N ASP A 258 3.31 -8.32 45.85
CA ASP A 258 3.47 -9.02 44.58
C ASP A 258 2.69 -8.29 43.47
N LEU A 259 3.16 -8.41 42.23
CA LEU A 259 2.36 -8.06 41.05
C LEU A 259 1.11 -8.94 40.96
N TYR A 260 0.10 -8.51 40.20
CA TYR A 260 -1.13 -9.27 40.02
C TYR A 260 -0.93 -10.68 39.44
N ASN A 261 0.18 -10.91 38.73
CA ASN A 261 0.57 -12.23 38.23
C ASN A 261 1.31 -13.11 39.26
N GLY A 262 1.44 -12.65 40.51
CA GLY A 262 2.13 -13.33 41.61
C GLY A 262 3.64 -13.21 41.59
N THR A 263 4.21 -12.31 40.77
CA THR A 263 5.67 -12.07 40.77
C THR A 263 6.05 -11.17 41.95
N PRO A 264 6.98 -11.60 42.82
CA PRO A 264 7.50 -10.76 43.91
C PRO A 264 8.17 -9.49 43.40
N THR A 265 8.04 -8.38 44.14
CA THR A 265 8.57 -7.08 43.71
C THR A 265 9.75 -6.60 44.54
N ASP A 266 10.07 -7.26 45.65
CA ASP A 266 11.03 -6.81 46.65
C ASP A 266 10.70 -5.41 47.23
N ILE A 267 9.47 -4.93 47.07
CA ILE A 267 8.98 -3.69 47.67
C ILE A 267 8.70 -3.95 49.14
N ILE A 268 9.13 -3.04 50.01
CA ILE A 268 8.99 -3.13 51.45
C ILE A 268 8.61 -1.75 52.00
N VAL A 269 7.45 -1.66 52.65
CA VAL A 269 7.03 -0.52 53.48
C VAL A 269 6.92 -1.00 54.92
N THR A 270 7.85 -0.56 55.77
CA THR A 270 7.96 -1.00 57.17
C THR A 270 8.14 0.18 58.12
N ASN A 271 8.24 -0.09 59.43
CA ASN A 271 8.42 0.94 60.46
C ASN A 271 7.39 2.08 60.38
N ILE A 272 6.16 1.76 59.95
CA ILE A 272 5.09 2.74 59.81
C ILE A 272 4.73 3.29 61.19
N SER A 273 4.74 4.61 61.37
CA SER A 273 4.41 5.26 62.63
C SER A 273 2.92 5.27 62.94
N THR A 274 2.54 5.79 64.12
CA THR A 274 1.14 6.11 64.42
C THR A 274 0.60 7.13 63.41
N SER A 275 -0.69 7.05 63.10
CA SER A 275 -1.36 8.04 62.24
C SER A 275 -1.18 9.46 62.78
N GLY A 276 -0.91 10.40 61.87
CA GLY A 276 -0.71 11.81 62.19
C GLY A 276 -0.49 12.66 60.95
N SER A 277 -0.48 13.99 61.12
CA SER A 277 -0.29 14.94 60.01
C SER A 277 1.01 14.73 59.22
N THR A 278 2.02 14.17 59.88
CA THR A 278 3.22 13.62 59.26
C THR A 278 3.41 12.23 59.83
N MET A 279 3.49 11.23 58.96
CA MET A 279 3.82 9.85 59.32
C MET A 279 5.26 9.57 58.93
N THR A 280 5.87 8.55 59.55
CA THR A 280 7.17 8.01 59.13
C THR A 280 6.99 6.58 58.66
N ALA A 281 7.74 6.19 57.63
CA ALA A 281 7.87 4.80 57.20
C ALA A 281 9.24 4.57 56.56
N THR A 282 9.77 3.36 56.69
CA THR A 282 10.91 2.93 55.88
C THR A 282 10.38 2.39 54.56
N LEU A 283 10.72 3.07 53.46
CA LEU A 283 10.35 2.71 52.10
C LEU A 283 11.56 2.09 51.41
N SER A 284 11.48 0.85 50.96
CA SER A 284 12.55 0.28 50.15
C SER A 284 12.06 -0.60 49.03
N VAL A 285 12.85 -0.64 47.97
CA VAL A 285 12.79 -1.68 46.95
C VAL A 285 14.21 -2.18 46.73
N GLN A 286 14.40 -3.46 46.44
CA GLN A 286 15.72 -3.91 45.98
C GLN A 286 16.09 -3.09 44.75
N ALA A 287 17.13 -2.26 44.87
CA ALA A 287 17.49 -1.31 43.82
C ALA A 287 17.67 -2.06 42.50
N VAL A 288 16.78 -1.82 41.53
CA VAL A 288 17.06 -2.15 40.14
C VAL A 288 18.24 -1.26 39.76
N VAL A 289 19.44 -1.84 39.73
CA VAL A 289 20.60 -1.17 39.15
C VAL A 289 20.28 -1.12 37.66
N PRO A 290 20.00 0.07 37.06
CA PRO A 290 19.59 0.13 35.67
C PRO A 290 20.65 -0.54 34.80
N GLY A 291 20.22 -1.35 33.83
CA GLY A 291 21.14 -1.91 32.84
C GLY A 291 21.59 -0.85 31.83
N PRO A 292 22.73 -1.04 31.14
CA PRO A 292 23.04 -0.21 29.98
C PRO A 292 21.97 -0.40 28.88
N PRO A 293 21.71 0.60 28.03
CA PRO A 293 20.74 0.50 26.95
C PRO A 293 21.04 -0.69 26.02
N VAL A 294 20.00 -1.35 25.53
CA VAL A 294 20.14 -2.46 24.57
C VAL A 294 20.13 -1.92 23.14
N PRO A 295 21.21 -2.08 22.36
CA PRO A 295 21.26 -1.62 20.97
C PRO A 295 20.48 -2.55 20.03
N GLY A 296 19.83 -1.93 19.06
CA GLY A 296 19.38 -2.58 17.83
C GLY A 296 20.49 -2.73 16.78
N ASN A 297 20.09 -2.91 15.53
CA ASN A 297 21.03 -3.06 14.42
C ASN A 297 21.56 -1.71 13.94
N VAL A 298 22.89 -1.56 13.93
CA VAL A 298 23.56 -0.43 13.29
C VAL A 298 23.37 -0.51 11.77
N THR A 299 22.64 0.44 11.22
CA THR A 299 22.15 0.40 9.84
C THR A 299 22.59 1.64 9.08
N PRO A 300 23.47 1.51 8.09
CA PRO A 300 23.71 2.55 7.09
C PRO A 300 22.47 2.74 6.20
N SER A 301 22.11 3.98 5.86
CA SER A 301 20.93 4.31 5.04
C SER A 301 21.24 5.33 3.93
N ASN A 302 20.21 5.64 3.12
CA ASN A 302 20.20 6.35 1.81
C ASN A 302 20.41 5.43 0.61
N THR A 303 21.59 4.86 0.43
CA THR A 303 21.86 3.89 -0.64
C THR A 303 22.87 2.85 -0.16
N GLN A 304 22.39 1.62 0.03
CA GLN A 304 23.21 0.49 0.44
C GLN A 304 22.89 -0.71 -0.43
N PHE A 305 23.94 -1.34 -0.96
CA PHE A 305 23.83 -2.63 -1.63
C PHE A 305 24.90 -3.58 -1.10
N ASN A 306 24.45 -4.67 -0.45
CA ASN A 306 25.32 -5.60 0.27
C ASN A 306 26.22 -4.87 1.29
N ASN A 307 27.54 -4.90 1.06
CA ASN A 307 28.54 -4.24 1.91
C ASN A 307 28.99 -2.88 1.34
N PHE A 308 28.38 -2.37 0.27
CA PHE A 308 28.72 -1.09 -0.32
C PHE A 308 27.76 0.02 0.12
N VAL A 309 28.30 1.24 0.23
CA VAL A 309 27.56 2.48 0.48
C VAL A 309 28.08 3.57 -0.45
N ASP A 310 27.23 4.52 -0.83
CA ASP A 310 27.65 5.75 -1.51
C ASP A 310 28.26 6.74 -0.51
N THR A 311 28.72 7.90 -0.98
CA THR A 311 29.19 9.03 -0.19
C THR A 311 28.56 10.35 -0.68
N PRO A 312 27.78 11.06 0.14
CA PRO A 312 27.53 10.82 1.57
C PRO A 312 26.42 9.80 1.87
N PHE A 313 26.48 9.15 3.03
CA PHE A 313 25.44 8.25 3.55
C PHE A 313 25.10 8.54 5.02
N ASP A 314 24.01 7.96 5.51
CA ASP A 314 23.53 8.16 6.89
C ASP A 314 23.67 6.87 7.72
N LEU A 315 23.67 6.98 9.05
CA LEU A 315 23.80 5.86 9.97
C LEU A 315 22.78 5.97 11.10
N THR A 316 22.05 4.89 11.37
CA THR A 316 21.03 4.84 12.42
C THR A 316 21.11 3.57 13.24
N THR A 317 20.68 3.64 14.50
CA THR A 317 20.34 2.48 15.34
C THR A 317 19.31 2.89 16.37
N ASP A 318 18.42 1.97 16.74
CA ASP A 318 17.54 2.14 17.88
C ASP A 318 18.19 1.59 19.15
N PHE A 319 17.82 2.13 20.31
CA PHE A 319 18.18 1.63 21.62
C PHE A 319 16.92 1.47 22.48
N THR A 320 16.86 0.38 23.23
CA THR A 320 15.80 0.11 24.20
C THR A 320 16.36 0.14 25.61
N ASP A 321 15.73 0.91 26.49
CA ASP A 321 16.07 1.02 27.91
C ASP A 321 14.76 1.24 28.70
N ASN A 322 14.36 0.21 29.44
CA ASN A 322 13.13 0.24 30.23
C ASN A 322 13.34 0.84 31.62
N ASP A 323 14.60 0.96 32.05
CA ASP A 323 14.97 1.24 33.43
C ASP A 323 15.42 2.70 33.60
N SER A 324 15.89 3.34 32.52
CA SER A 324 16.41 4.71 32.58
C SER A 324 16.35 5.47 31.26
N ALA A 325 16.38 6.81 31.34
CA ALA A 325 16.42 7.66 30.16
C ALA A 325 17.81 7.71 29.53
N ILE A 326 17.88 7.60 28.19
CA ILE A 326 19.11 7.81 27.43
C ILE A 326 19.45 9.30 27.38
N THR A 327 20.69 9.63 27.75
CA THR A 327 21.17 11.02 27.91
C THR A 327 21.98 11.51 26.71
N SER A 328 22.65 10.59 26.01
CA SER A 328 23.43 10.89 24.81
C SER A 328 23.58 9.65 23.94
N CYS A 329 23.87 9.88 22.67
CA CYS A 329 24.33 8.83 21.79
C CYS A 329 25.47 9.33 20.89
N GLU A 330 26.30 8.40 20.46
CA GLU A 330 27.51 8.64 19.70
C GLU A 330 27.62 7.62 18.56
N TYR A 331 28.32 8.01 17.51
CA TYR A 331 28.69 7.12 16.41
C TYR A 331 30.21 7.08 16.26
N CYS A 332 30.68 5.98 15.70
CA CYS A 332 32.07 5.79 15.31
C CYS A 332 32.14 5.58 13.79
N ARG A 333 33.16 6.21 13.17
CA ARG A 333 33.56 6.00 11.78
C ARG A 333 35.07 5.81 11.73
N SER A 334 35.52 4.56 11.63
CA SER A 334 36.94 4.21 11.62
C SER A 334 37.38 3.57 10.30
N THR A 335 38.67 3.70 9.98
CA THR A 335 39.35 3.00 8.86
C THR A 335 40.35 1.94 9.35
N ASP A 336 40.59 1.83 10.65
CA ASP A 336 41.56 0.89 11.24
C ASP A 336 40.97 -0.49 11.57
N GLY A 337 39.66 -0.68 11.32
CA GLY A 337 38.95 -1.93 11.57
C GLY A 337 38.30 -2.01 12.95
N THR A 338 38.44 -1.00 13.80
CA THR A 338 37.93 -0.99 15.18
C THR A 338 37.30 0.34 15.58
N CYS A 339 36.35 0.28 16.52
CA CYS A 339 35.72 1.47 17.11
C CYS A 339 36.13 1.63 18.59
N ASP A 340 37.41 1.89 18.84
CA ASP A 340 37.98 1.88 20.19
C ASP A 340 38.10 3.28 20.83
N SER A 341 38.23 4.35 20.04
CA SER A 341 38.56 5.68 20.54
C SER A 341 37.95 6.87 19.79
N GLU A 342 37.36 6.65 18.61
CA GLU A 342 36.79 7.71 17.75
C GLU A 342 35.26 7.81 17.82
N TRP A 343 34.73 8.11 19.01
CA TRP A 343 33.29 8.32 19.20
C TRP A 343 32.94 9.81 19.09
N THR A 344 31.96 10.12 18.25
CA THR A 344 31.47 11.48 17.99
C THR A 344 29.98 11.55 18.33
N LEU A 345 29.53 12.67 18.92
CA LEU A 345 28.12 12.89 19.22
C LEU A 345 27.25 12.77 17.97
N ALA A 346 26.14 12.04 18.10
CA ALA A 346 25.09 11.87 17.10
C ALA A 346 23.78 12.50 17.60
N ASN A 347 22.76 12.51 16.74
CA ASN A 347 21.44 13.02 17.08
C ASN A 347 20.60 11.95 17.77
N LEU A 348 20.16 12.25 18.99
CA LEU A 348 19.26 11.40 19.77
C LEU A 348 17.82 11.92 19.66
N SER A 349 16.87 11.03 19.43
CA SER A 349 15.43 11.31 19.45
C SER A 349 14.65 10.16 20.10
N GLY A 350 13.39 10.38 20.44
CA GLY A 350 12.53 9.39 21.11
C GLY A 350 12.41 9.59 22.62
N SER A 351 11.80 8.62 23.29
CA SER A 351 11.51 8.62 24.72
C SER A 351 11.41 7.19 25.23
N SER A 352 11.52 7.00 26.54
CA SER A 352 11.42 5.65 27.13
C SER A 352 10.15 4.92 26.66
N PRO A 353 10.26 3.65 26.25
CA PRO A 353 11.44 2.78 26.34
C PRO A 353 12.35 2.76 25.09
N THR A 354 12.06 3.53 24.04
CA THR A 354 12.74 3.43 22.74
C THR A 354 13.27 4.77 22.25
N TRP A 355 14.56 4.81 21.93
CA TRP A 355 15.23 5.97 21.36
C TRP A 355 15.93 5.62 20.07
N THR A 356 16.04 6.60 19.18
CA THR A 356 16.77 6.47 17.92
C THR A 356 18.01 7.35 17.98
N CYS A 357 19.16 6.75 17.70
CA CYS A 357 20.40 7.46 17.45
C CYS A 357 20.64 7.56 15.94
N SER A 358 20.93 8.76 15.44
CA SER A 358 21.08 9.02 14.01
C SER A 358 22.21 10.00 13.70
N GLN A 359 22.97 9.69 12.65
CA GLN A 359 23.99 10.58 12.09
C GLN A 359 23.78 10.70 10.58
N THR A 360 23.86 11.92 10.05
CA THR A 360 23.74 12.18 8.62
C THR A 360 25.03 12.66 8.00
N GLY A 361 25.20 12.43 6.70
CA GLY A 361 26.28 13.03 5.91
C GLY A 361 27.67 12.43 6.14
N ILE A 362 27.76 11.14 6.45
CA ILE A 362 29.03 10.42 6.59
C ILE A 362 29.69 10.32 5.21
N THR A 363 30.96 10.69 5.11
CA THR A 363 31.72 10.69 3.85
C THR A 363 32.87 9.69 3.88
N GLY A 364 33.33 9.27 2.71
CA GLY A 364 34.54 8.47 2.55
C GLY A 364 35.10 8.53 1.13
N ASN A 365 36.29 7.98 0.95
CA ASN A 365 36.95 7.89 -0.35
C ASN A 365 36.54 6.61 -1.08
N ASN A 366 36.58 6.61 -2.42
CA ASN A 366 36.30 5.40 -3.20
C ASN A 366 37.18 4.22 -2.75
N ALA A 367 36.55 3.04 -2.62
CA ALA A 367 37.13 1.78 -2.13
C ALA A 367 37.64 1.81 -0.67
N GLU A 368 37.37 2.88 0.09
CA GLU A 368 37.68 2.95 1.52
C GLU A 368 36.79 1.98 2.31
N VAL A 369 37.38 1.18 3.19
CA VAL A 369 36.65 0.28 4.08
C VAL A 369 36.44 0.98 5.42
N LEU A 370 35.19 1.25 5.76
CA LEU A 370 34.76 1.90 6.99
C LEU A 370 34.21 0.86 7.97
N THR A 371 34.67 0.94 9.22
CA THR A 371 34.03 0.28 10.37
C THR A 371 33.15 1.32 11.07
N LEU A 372 31.86 1.01 11.18
CA LEU A 372 30.83 1.90 11.71
C LEU A 372 30.20 1.26 12.94
N ASN A 373 30.01 2.02 14.00
CA ASN A 373 29.26 1.57 15.17
C ASN A 373 28.48 2.72 15.81
N MET A 374 27.51 2.41 16.66
CA MET A 374 26.76 3.38 17.45
C MET A 374 26.64 2.92 18.89
N ARG A 375 26.66 3.85 19.84
CA ARG A 375 26.47 3.59 21.27
C ARG A 375 25.61 4.66 21.93
N ALA A 376 24.95 4.31 23.02
CA ALA A 376 24.12 5.22 23.79
C ALA A 376 24.38 5.08 25.28
N THR A 377 24.25 6.18 26.03
CA THR A 377 24.54 6.22 27.47
C THR A 377 23.31 6.62 28.27
N SER A 378 22.96 5.81 29.27
CA SER A 378 21.93 6.08 30.27
C SER A 378 22.51 6.02 31.69
N ALA A 379 21.66 6.10 32.71
CA ALA A 379 22.09 5.96 34.09
C ALA A 379 22.65 4.56 34.40
N GLY A 380 22.26 3.54 33.62
CA GLY A 380 22.73 2.17 33.75
C GLY A 380 24.06 1.87 33.05
N GLY A 381 24.61 2.83 32.32
CA GLY A 381 25.89 2.73 31.62
C GLY A 381 25.76 2.94 30.11
N THR A 382 26.73 2.44 29.36
CA THR A 382 26.81 2.61 27.91
C THR A 382 26.50 1.30 27.20
N GLY A 383 25.44 1.30 26.40
CA GLY A 383 25.10 0.24 25.48
C GLY A 383 25.78 0.47 24.13
N GLU A 384 26.55 -0.50 23.65
CA GLU A 384 27.26 -0.41 22.38
C GLU A 384 26.75 -1.45 21.38
N GLY A 385 26.38 -0.98 20.19
CA GLY A 385 25.92 -1.82 19.09
C GLY A 385 27.01 -2.75 18.54
N SER A 386 26.61 -3.58 17.58
CA SER A 386 27.57 -4.39 16.83
C SER A 386 28.11 -3.59 15.65
N ALA A 387 29.43 -3.45 15.58
CA ALA A 387 30.08 -2.76 14.48
C ALA A 387 29.80 -3.44 13.13
N VAL A 388 29.54 -2.62 12.10
CA VAL A 388 29.35 -3.06 10.72
C VAL A 388 30.48 -2.53 9.85
N THR A 389 30.85 -3.28 8.81
CA THR A 389 31.90 -2.87 7.86
C THR A 389 31.30 -2.57 6.50
N ARG A 390 31.59 -1.41 5.92
CA ARG A 390 31.13 -0.99 4.59
C ARG A 390 32.29 -0.51 3.73
N THR A 391 32.25 -0.86 2.45
CA THR A 391 33.18 -0.31 1.45
C THR A 391 32.49 0.86 0.76
N VAL A 392 33.11 2.02 0.74
CA VAL A 392 32.57 3.18 0.03
C VAL A 392 32.78 2.98 -1.46
N ASP A 393 31.72 3.15 -2.23
CA ASP A 393 31.76 3.19 -3.68
C ASP A 393 31.28 4.56 -4.15
N SER A 394 32.24 5.39 -4.56
CA SER A 394 31.99 6.73 -5.09
C SER A 394 32.38 6.82 -6.57
N ALA A 395 32.68 5.68 -7.19
CA ALA A 395 33.06 5.64 -8.59
C ALA A 395 31.79 5.57 -9.43
N ILE A 396 31.64 6.50 -10.37
CA ILE A 396 30.57 6.40 -11.35
C ILE A 396 30.79 5.17 -12.26
N PRO A 397 29.72 4.51 -12.74
CA PRO A 397 29.85 3.44 -13.72
C PRO A 397 30.59 3.89 -14.99
N THR A 398 31.24 2.94 -15.64
CA THR A 398 31.88 3.13 -16.95
C THR A 398 30.85 2.99 -18.08
N ASP A 399 30.84 3.98 -18.97
CA ASP A 399 29.98 4.00 -20.15
C ASP A 399 30.28 2.85 -21.12
N GLY A 400 29.21 2.26 -21.65
CA GLY A 400 29.27 1.33 -22.77
C GLY A 400 29.02 2.02 -24.12
N THR A 401 28.42 1.29 -25.04
CA THR A 401 27.99 1.79 -26.34
C THR A 401 26.48 1.67 -26.49
N ILE A 402 25.88 2.66 -27.14
CA ILE A 402 24.49 2.64 -27.59
C ILE A 402 24.43 2.84 -29.10
N THR A 403 23.54 2.11 -29.76
CA THR A 403 23.24 2.23 -31.19
C THR A 403 21.75 2.52 -31.37
N ALA A 404 21.44 3.37 -32.36
CA ALA A 404 20.07 3.75 -32.71
C ALA A 404 19.79 3.43 -34.19
N THR A 405 18.82 2.57 -34.43
CA THR A 405 18.41 2.15 -35.79
C THR A 405 17.05 2.78 -36.11
N PRO A 406 16.95 3.66 -37.14
CA PRO A 406 15.68 4.29 -37.49
C PRO A 406 14.72 3.29 -38.16
N GLY A 407 13.44 3.42 -37.86
CA GLY A 407 12.34 2.76 -38.56
C GLY A 407 11.19 3.73 -38.81
N THR A 408 10.07 3.21 -39.33
CA THR A 408 8.87 4.03 -39.58
C THR A 408 8.18 4.38 -38.25
N TYR A 409 8.13 5.67 -37.91
CA TYR A 409 7.61 6.21 -36.65
C TYR A 409 8.29 5.66 -35.38
N GLN A 410 9.49 5.08 -35.50
CA GLN A 410 10.19 4.47 -34.39
C GLN A 410 11.72 4.54 -34.49
N VAL A 411 12.39 4.34 -33.35
CA VAL A 411 13.83 4.06 -33.27
C VAL A 411 14.05 2.83 -32.39
N ASP A 412 14.75 1.84 -32.93
CA ASP A 412 15.22 0.67 -32.19
C ASP A 412 16.60 0.96 -31.57
N LEU A 413 16.66 1.01 -30.24
CA LEU A 413 17.87 1.24 -29.46
C LEU A 413 18.42 -0.09 -28.96
N GLN A 414 19.74 -0.26 -29.03
CA GLN A 414 20.47 -1.39 -28.46
C GLN A 414 21.74 -0.90 -27.79
N TRP A 415 22.14 -1.52 -26.69
CA TRP A 415 23.34 -1.13 -25.96
C TRP A 415 24.07 -2.31 -25.33
N SER A 416 25.37 -2.11 -25.06
CA SER A 416 26.23 -3.11 -24.41
C SER A 416 27.48 -2.47 -23.83
N GLY A 417 28.20 -3.19 -22.96
CA GLY A 417 29.52 -2.79 -22.48
C GLY A 417 29.56 -1.82 -21.30
N PHE A 418 28.40 -1.48 -20.71
CA PHE A 418 28.36 -0.76 -19.44
C PHE A 418 28.84 -1.66 -18.30
N SER A 419 29.61 -1.10 -17.37
CA SER A 419 30.15 -1.86 -16.24
C SER A 419 30.47 -0.94 -15.07
N ASP A 420 30.50 -1.50 -13.88
CA ASP A 420 31.03 -0.86 -12.69
C ASP A 420 31.99 -1.81 -11.95
N THR A 421 33.05 -1.24 -11.35
CA THR A 421 34.10 -2.00 -10.64
C THR A 421 33.92 -2.04 -9.13
N GLY A 422 33.02 -1.22 -8.59
CA GLY A 422 32.69 -1.16 -7.16
C GLY A 422 31.52 -2.07 -6.83
N SER A 423 30.37 -1.45 -6.56
CA SER A 423 29.12 -2.09 -6.17
C SER A 423 28.46 -2.89 -7.30
N GLY A 424 28.90 -2.68 -8.55
CA GLY A 424 28.31 -3.25 -9.75
C GLY A 424 27.09 -2.46 -10.21
N LEU A 425 26.60 -2.73 -11.42
CA LEU A 425 25.38 -2.08 -11.91
C LEU A 425 24.16 -2.46 -11.05
N ASP A 426 23.22 -1.53 -10.89
CA ASP A 426 21.96 -1.80 -10.18
C ASP A 426 21.21 -2.99 -10.82
N THR A 427 20.67 -3.88 -9.99
CA THR A 427 20.02 -5.11 -10.50
C THR A 427 18.57 -4.91 -10.92
N THR A 428 17.95 -3.82 -10.50
CA THR A 428 16.54 -3.49 -10.71
C THR A 428 16.38 -2.42 -11.78
N ASP A 429 17.20 -1.36 -11.72
CA ASP A 429 17.15 -0.20 -12.61
C ASP A 429 18.58 0.27 -13.00
N PRO A 430 19.40 -0.54 -13.72
CA PRO A 430 20.78 -0.23 -14.09
C PRO A 430 20.93 0.87 -15.13
N TYR A 431 19.84 1.33 -15.74
CA TYR A 431 19.90 2.23 -16.88
C TYR A 431 18.87 3.36 -16.80
N LYS A 432 19.33 4.58 -17.06
CA LYS A 432 18.50 5.75 -17.28
C LYS A 432 18.60 6.20 -18.73
N LEU A 433 17.50 6.09 -19.48
CA LEU A 433 17.42 6.50 -20.88
C LEU A 433 16.65 7.83 -21.01
N THR A 434 17.30 8.83 -21.59
CA THR A 434 16.70 10.14 -21.87
C THR A 434 16.81 10.48 -23.34
N TYR A 435 15.86 11.26 -23.85
CA TYR A 435 15.90 11.76 -25.22
C TYR A 435 15.55 13.25 -25.35
N SER A 436 15.94 13.84 -26.50
CA SER A 436 15.66 15.21 -26.89
C SER A 436 15.63 15.33 -28.42
N THR A 437 14.94 16.35 -28.95
CA THR A 437 14.87 16.64 -30.40
C THR A 437 15.76 17.82 -30.81
N THR A 438 16.42 18.49 -29.86
CA THR A 438 17.23 19.70 -30.11
C THR A 438 18.74 19.47 -29.97
N GLY A 439 19.15 18.31 -29.43
CA GLY A 439 20.54 17.92 -29.21
C GLY A 439 20.64 16.85 -28.12
N PHE A 440 21.84 16.32 -27.88
CA PHE A 440 22.03 15.30 -26.83
C PHE A 440 21.67 15.84 -25.44
N PRO A 441 20.96 15.04 -24.62
CA PRO A 441 20.81 15.31 -23.19
C PRO A 441 22.17 15.53 -22.48
N VAL A 442 22.16 16.21 -21.33
CA VAL A 442 23.36 16.51 -20.53
C VAL A 442 23.96 15.25 -19.91
N PHE A 443 25.25 15.35 -19.57
CA PHE A 443 25.94 14.34 -18.76
C PHE A 443 25.12 14.07 -17.50
N ASP A 444 24.95 12.81 -17.08
CA ASP A 444 24.12 12.32 -15.95
C ASP A 444 22.63 12.03 -16.22
N CYS A 445 22.12 12.27 -17.43
CA CYS A 445 20.72 12.00 -17.77
C CYS A 445 19.70 12.72 -16.85
N SER A 446 20.05 13.88 -16.29
CA SER A 446 19.16 14.74 -15.48
C SER A 446 18.23 15.61 -16.31
N ASN A 447 18.49 15.78 -17.61
CA ASN A 447 17.64 16.55 -18.52
C ASN A 447 17.13 15.71 -19.70
N GLY A 448 16.19 16.29 -20.45
CA GLY A 448 15.47 15.58 -21.52
C GLY A 448 14.20 14.91 -21.00
N ILE A 449 13.59 14.10 -21.86
CA ILE A 449 12.41 13.31 -21.52
C ILE A 449 12.89 11.89 -21.21
N GLU A 450 12.63 11.44 -19.98
CA GLU A 450 12.98 10.10 -19.51
C GLU A 450 12.04 9.04 -20.07
N ILE A 451 12.59 7.89 -20.42
CA ILE A 451 11.86 6.71 -20.89
C ILE A 451 11.85 5.69 -19.72
N PRO A 452 10.73 5.56 -19.00
CA PRO A 452 10.68 4.85 -17.72
C PRO A 452 10.70 3.31 -17.80
N GLU A 453 10.57 2.72 -18.99
CA GLU A 453 10.47 1.26 -19.17
C GLU A 453 11.82 0.56 -19.41
N VAL A 454 12.94 1.26 -19.21
CA VAL A 454 14.28 0.74 -19.49
C VAL A 454 14.93 0.17 -18.23
N THR A 455 14.32 -0.87 -17.65
CA THR A 455 14.70 -1.29 -16.29
C THR A 455 15.71 -2.44 -16.24
N THR A 456 15.81 -3.36 -17.21
CA THR A 456 16.82 -4.45 -17.14
C THR A 456 17.32 -4.97 -18.49
N GLY A 457 16.78 -4.46 -19.60
CA GLY A 457 17.12 -4.92 -20.95
C GLY A 457 18.42 -4.35 -21.51
N THR A 458 18.84 -4.87 -22.65
CA THR A 458 19.95 -4.33 -23.47
C THR A 458 19.46 -3.59 -24.72
N GLY A 459 18.19 -3.19 -24.73
CA GLY A 459 17.56 -2.52 -25.85
C GLY A 459 16.16 -1.99 -25.53
N TYR A 460 15.69 -1.04 -26.33
CA TYR A 460 14.37 -0.43 -26.21
C TYR A 460 13.86 0.05 -27.57
N GLN A 461 12.58 -0.19 -27.87
CA GLN A 461 11.94 0.31 -29.09
C GLN A 461 11.12 1.55 -28.76
N HIS A 462 11.58 2.70 -29.23
CA HIS A 462 10.89 3.97 -29.02
C HIS A 462 9.93 4.24 -30.18
N THR A 463 8.62 4.08 -29.96
CA THR A 463 7.56 4.23 -30.98
C THR A 463 6.83 5.57 -30.87
N GLY A 464 5.94 5.87 -31.82
CA GLY A 464 5.13 7.10 -31.82
C GLY A 464 5.90 8.35 -32.21
N LEU A 465 7.05 8.19 -32.87
CA LEU A 465 7.94 9.27 -33.28
C LEU A 465 7.49 9.94 -34.57
N THR A 466 7.99 11.14 -34.84
CA THR A 466 7.73 11.86 -36.10
C THR A 466 8.84 11.58 -37.12
N ASN A 467 8.47 11.08 -38.31
CA ASN A 467 9.42 10.87 -39.39
C ASN A 467 10.05 12.19 -39.87
N GLY A 468 11.34 12.15 -40.18
CA GLY A 468 12.15 13.32 -40.59
C GLY A 468 12.65 14.17 -39.43
N LEU A 469 12.25 13.90 -38.18
CA LEU A 469 12.75 14.59 -36.99
C LEU A 469 13.87 13.77 -36.34
N THR A 470 15.04 14.37 -36.09
CA THR A 470 16.14 13.69 -35.40
C THR A 470 15.90 13.63 -33.90
N TYR A 471 16.03 12.44 -33.32
CA TYR A 471 16.00 12.19 -31.90
C TYR A 471 17.40 11.86 -31.39
N TYR A 472 17.81 12.55 -30.34
CA TYR A 472 19.10 12.40 -29.67
C TYR A 472 18.87 11.70 -28.33
N TYR A 473 19.56 10.58 -28.12
CA TYR A 473 19.45 9.73 -26.94
C TYR A 473 20.71 9.82 -26.10
N ARG A 474 20.54 9.78 -24.77
CA ARG A 474 21.62 9.50 -23.81
C ARG A 474 21.17 8.38 -22.87
N LEU A 475 22.03 7.38 -22.74
CA LEU A 475 21.85 6.25 -21.84
C LEU A 475 22.94 6.29 -20.77
N CYS A 476 22.54 6.48 -19.52
CA CYS A 476 23.44 6.45 -18.36
C CYS A 476 23.26 5.12 -17.62
N ALA A 477 24.34 4.49 -17.22
CA ALA A 477 24.30 3.40 -16.26
C ALA A 477 24.20 3.94 -14.83
N VAL A 478 23.54 3.18 -13.97
CA VAL A 478 23.40 3.41 -12.54
C VAL A 478 24.02 2.21 -11.80
N ASP A 479 24.92 2.46 -10.85
CA ASP A 479 25.43 1.39 -9.97
C ASP A 479 24.46 1.08 -8.83
N ALA A 480 24.75 0.01 -8.09
CA ALA A 480 23.88 -0.46 -7.03
C ALA A 480 23.85 0.44 -5.79
N VAL A 481 24.71 1.45 -5.71
CA VAL A 481 24.66 2.50 -4.66
C VAL A 481 24.15 3.84 -5.20
N GLY A 482 23.71 3.90 -6.45
CA GLY A 482 23.03 5.05 -7.06
C GLY A 482 23.92 6.03 -7.82
N ASN A 483 25.22 5.76 -8.01
CA ASN A 483 26.08 6.60 -8.83
C ASN A 483 25.68 6.48 -10.31
N ILE A 484 25.67 7.62 -11.01
CA ILE A 484 25.23 7.69 -12.42
C ILE A 484 26.44 8.02 -13.32
N SER A 485 26.63 7.22 -14.36
CA SER A 485 27.67 7.43 -15.38
C SER A 485 27.44 8.73 -16.19
N PHE A 486 28.44 9.19 -16.94
CA PHE A 486 28.25 10.33 -17.85
C PHE A 486 27.24 10.04 -18.97
N GLY A 487 27.14 8.79 -19.42
CA GLY A 487 26.17 8.30 -20.38
C GLY A 487 26.67 8.29 -21.83
N ALA A 488 26.39 7.19 -22.52
CA ALA A 488 26.66 7.03 -23.95
C ALA A 488 25.54 7.66 -24.80
N THR A 489 25.88 8.13 -25.99
CA THR A 489 24.94 8.87 -26.86
C THR A 489 24.76 8.21 -28.22
N ALA A 490 23.53 8.21 -28.74
CA ALA A 490 23.21 7.86 -30.12
C ALA A 490 22.08 8.74 -30.64
N SER A 491 21.98 8.90 -31.95
CA SER A 491 20.87 9.64 -32.57
C SER A 491 20.37 8.91 -33.80
N ALA A 492 19.08 9.01 -34.07
CA ALA A 492 18.48 8.51 -35.29
C ALA A 492 17.36 9.44 -35.74
N THR A 493 17.11 9.45 -37.05
CA THR A 493 15.99 10.16 -37.66
C THR A 493 15.05 9.09 -38.21
N PRO A 494 13.89 8.83 -37.59
CA PRO A 494 12.88 7.96 -38.16
C PRO A 494 12.54 8.43 -39.57
N GLU A 495 12.37 7.51 -40.49
CA GLU A 495 12.02 7.81 -41.88
C GLU A 495 10.80 6.98 -42.27
N LEU A 496 9.96 7.56 -43.13
CA LEU A 496 8.83 6.83 -43.68
C LEU A 496 9.39 5.83 -44.71
N ILE A 497 9.42 4.55 -44.35
CA ILE A 497 9.81 3.49 -45.27
C ILE A 497 8.54 3.04 -46.00
N GLU A 498 8.49 3.28 -47.31
CA GLU A 498 7.41 2.83 -48.17
C GLU A 498 7.95 1.89 -49.27
N TYR A 499 7.14 0.91 -49.64
CA TYR A 499 7.39 0.00 -50.74
C TYR A 499 6.28 0.08 -51.78
N GLN A 500 6.66 -0.03 -53.05
CA GLN A 500 5.72 0.01 -54.15
C GLN A 500 5.12 -1.37 -54.42
N LEU A 501 3.79 -1.44 -54.52
CA LEU A 501 3.07 -2.60 -55.04
C LEU A 501 2.53 -2.28 -56.43
N THR A 502 2.83 -3.15 -57.39
CA THR A 502 2.25 -3.10 -58.74
C THR A 502 1.50 -4.39 -59.04
N THR A 503 0.24 -4.28 -59.47
CA THR A 503 -0.60 -5.42 -59.84
C THR A 503 -0.79 -5.53 -61.35
N LEU A 504 -0.74 -6.75 -61.88
CA LEU A 504 -0.89 -7.06 -63.29
C LEU A 504 -1.95 -8.15 -63.49
N VAL A 505 -2.71 -8.05 -64.57
CA VAL A 505 -3.64 -9.11 -65.02
C VAL A 505 -3.07 -9.72 -66.31
N SER A 506 -3.02 -11.05 -66.36
CA SER A 506 -2.52 -11.79 -67.52
C SER A 506 -3.52 -12.86 -67.98
N PRO A 507 -3.97 -12.84 -69.24
CA PRO A 507 -3.76 -11.79 -70.26
C PRO A 507 -4.43 -10.44 -69.92
N ALA A 508 -3.95 -9.33 -70.49
CA ALA A 508 -4.59 -8.04 -70.27
C ALA A 508 -6.08 -8.05 -70.69
N GLY A 509 -6.97 -7.63 -69.79
CA GLY A 509 -8.43 -7.62 -70.01
C GLY A 509 -9.16 -8.92 -69.66
N SER A 510 -8.46 -9.96 -69.17
CA SER A 510 -9.06 -11.25 -68.79
C SER A 510 -9.76 -11.24 -67.42
N GLY A 511 -9.63 -10.18 -66.65
CA GLY A 511 -10.12 -10.11 -65.27
C GLY A 511 -9.76 -8.78 -64.62
N SER A 512 -10.02 -8.67 -63.33
CA SER A 512 -9.60 -7.53 -62.50
C SER A 512 -9.02 -8.00 -61.16
N ILE A 513 -8.21 -7.14 -60.55
CA ILE A 513 -7.71 -7.31 -59.19
C ILE A 513 -8.35 -6.23 -58.34
N VAL A 514 -8.87 -6.61 -57.17
CA VAL A 514 -9.52 -5.68 -56.24
C VAL A 514 -8.80 -5.73 -54.89
N PRO A 515 -8.30 -4.59 -54.37
CA PRO A 515 -8.16 -3.29 -55.06
C PRO A 515 -7.13 -3.30 -56.21
N ASP A 516 -7.29 -2.40 -57.19
CA ASP A 516 -6.38 -2.27 -58.35
C ASP A 516 -5.21 -1.33 -58.03
N TYR A 517 -3.98 -1.85 -58.15
CA TYR A 517 -2.73 -1.10 -57.95
C TYR A 517 -1.84 -1.16 -59.21
N SER A 518 -2.44 -1.30 -60.40
CA SER A 518 -1.70 -1.33 -61.67
C SER A 518 -0.93 -0.04 -61.97
N GLY A 519 -1.31 1.07 -61.35
CA GLY A 519 -0.60 2.35 -61.41
C GLY A 519 0.64 2.45 -60.51
N GLY A 520 0.91 1.43 -59.67
CA GLY A 520 1.97 1.44 -58.68
C GLY A 520 1.60 2.26 -57.45
N GLN A 521 1.22 1.61 -56.36
CA GLN A 521 0.81 2.25 -55.10
C GLN A 521 1.90 2.07 -54.04
N MET A 522 2.25 3.15 -53.32
CA MET A 522 3.14 3.08 -52.17
C MET A 522 2.38 2.62 -50.93
N PHE A 523 3.03 1.76 -50.16
CA PHE A 523 2.55 1.24 -48.88
C PHE A 523 3.63 1.38 -47.83
N GLU A 524 3.26 1.78 -46.61
CA GLU A 524 4.18 1.74 -45.48
C GLU A 524 4.69 0.31 -45.25
N SER A 525 5.98 0.18 -44.92
CA SER A 525 6.60 -1.10 -44.59
C SER A 525 5.82 -1.84 -43.50
N GLY A 526 5.58 -3.14 -43.71
CA GLY A 526 4.80 -4.00 -42.81
C GLY A 526 3.29 -3.99 -43.09
N THR A 527 2.79 -3.15 -44.00
CA THR A 527 1.35 -3.14 -44.35
C THR A 527 0.91 -4.49 -44.89
N LEU A 528 -0.15 -5.06 -44.31
CA LEU A 528 -0.80 -6.26 -44.84
C LEU A 528 -1.77 -5.87 -45.95
N VAL A 529 -1.53 -6.36 -47.17
CA VAL A 529 -2.38 -6.14 -48.34
C VAL A 529 -3.09 -7.44 -48.72
N VAL A 530 -4.41 -7.35 -48.90
CA VAL A 530 -5.26 -8.47 -49.32
C VAL A 530 -5.93 -8.11 -50.64
N LEU A 531 -5.77 -8.95 -51.64
CA LEU A 531 -6.23 -8.74 -53.01
C LEU A 531 -7.11 -9.90 -53.46
N THR A 532 -8.16 -9.59 -54.22
CA THR A 532 -9.06 -10.60 -54.78
C THR A 532 -9.09 -10.49 -56.31
N ALA A 533 -8.88 -11.61 -56.99
CA ALA A 533 -9.02 -11.71 -58.43
C ALA A 533 -10.49 -11.94 -58.78
N SER A 534 -11.01 -11.16 -59.74
CA SER A 534 -12.36 -11.26 -60.27
C SER A 534 -12.30 -11.58 -61.75
N GLU A 535 -13.03 -12.61 -62.15
CA GLU A 535 -13.02 -13.13 -63.52
C GLU A 535 -13.85 -12.27 -64.47
N THR A 536 -13.36 -12.08 -65.69
CA THR A 536 -14.21 -11.64 -66.80
C THR A 536 -14.84 -12.87 -67.47
N SER A 537 -16.07 -12.74 -67.96
CA SER A 537 -16.76 -13.86 -68.64
C SER A 537 -15.88 -14.49 -69.72
N GLY A 538 -15.68 -15.82 -69.65
CA GLY A 538 -14.82 -16.57 -70.57
C GLY A 538 -13.33 -16.61 -70.19
N TYR A 539 -12.96 -16.15 -68.99
CA TYR A 539 -11.60 -16.18 -68.45
C TYR A 539 -11.59 -16.61 -66.97
N PRO A 540 -11.62 -17.93 -66.69
CA PRO A 540 -11.55 -18.40 -65.31
C PRO A 540 -10.18 -18.09 -64.69
N PHE A 541 -10.17 -17.78 -63.41
CA PHE A 541 -8.96 -17.50 -62.64
C PHE A 541 -8.14 -18.79 -62.49
N ILE A 542 -6.83 -18.68 -62.68
CA ILE A 542 -5.89 -19.81 -62.58
C ILE A 542 -5.17 -19.75 -61.24
N ASP A 543 -4.33 -18.73 -61.06
CA ASP A 543 -3.45 -18.62 -59.91
C ASP A 543 -2.88 -17.20 -59.78
N TRP A 544 -2.28 -16.95 -58.63
CA TRP A 544 -1.48 -15.78 -58.35
C TRP A 544 0.01 -16.05 -58.51
N THR A 545 0.77 -15.02 -58.87
CA THR A 545 2.23 -15.01 -58.75
C THR A 545 2.67 -13.76 -58.00
N GLY A 546 3.58 -13.93 -57.03
CA GLY A 546 4.11 -12.82 -56.20
C GLY A 546 3.40 -12.61 -54.85
N CYS A 547 2.48 -13.50 -54.44
CA CYS A 547 1.88 -13.49 -53.11
C CYS A 547 2.77 -14.18 -52.08
N ASP A 548 2.71 -13.75 -50.82
CA ASP A 548 3.27 -14.51 -49.70
C ASP A 548 2.40 -15.74 -49.40
N SER A 549 1.08 -15.62 -49.61
CA SER A 549 0.12 -16.72 -49.52
C SER A 549 -1.10 -16.49 -50.42
N ALA A 550 -1.70 -17.57 -50.93
CA ALA A 550 -2.91 -17.52 -51.74
C ALA A 550 -3.91 -18.62 -51.33
N SER A 551 -5.19 -18.28 -51.36
CA SER A 551 -6.31 -19.20 -51.12
C SER A 551 -7.42 -18.91 -52.13
N ASN A 552 -7.62 -19.81 -53.09
CA ASN A 552 -8.48 -19.61 -54.26
C ASN A 552 -8.10 -18.29 -54.97
N ASN A 553 -9.05 -17.40 -55.20
CA ASN A 553 -8.84 -16.12 -55.85
C ASN A 553 -8.34 -15.00 -54.91
N ILE A 554 -7.99 -15.29 -53.65
CA ILE A 554 -7.50 -14.32 -52.67
C ILE A 554 -5.99 -14.45 -52.49
N CYS A 555 -5.28 -13.33 -52.60
CA CYS A 555 -3.86 -13.18 -52.35
C CYS A 555 -3.66 -12.34 -51.08
N THR A 556 -2.76 -12.77 -50.18
CA THR A 556 -2.38 -12.01 -48.99
C THR A 556 -0.86 -11.86 -48.95
N MET A 557 -0.40 -10.64 -48.64
CA MET A 557 1.02 -10.30 -48.58
C MET A 557 1.30 -9.19 -47.56
N THR A 558 2.51 -9.19 -47.00
CA THR A 558 3.05 -8.09 -46.19
C THR A 558 4.01 -7.29 -47.07
N MET A 559 3.90 -5.96 -47.06
CA MET A 559 4.80 -5.08 -47.82
C MET A 559 6.13 -4.90 -47.07
N ASP A 560 7.12 -5.74 -47.38
CA ASP A 560 8.48 -5.72 -46.79
C ASP A 560 9.59 -5.41 -47.83
N ALA A 561 9.21 -5.27 -49.10
CA ALA A 561 10.01 -4.84 -50.23
C ALA A 561 9.07 -4.38 -51.36
N ASP A 562 9.62 -3.78 -52.43
CA ASP A 562 8.86 -3.55 -53.67
C ASP A 562 8.38 -4.88 -54.25
N LYS A 563 7.08 -5.00 -54.53
CA LYS A 563 6.45 -6.24 -54.99
C LYS A 563 5.67 -6.05 -56.28
N ASN A 564 5.78 -7.04 -57.16
CA ASN A 564 5.02 -7.14 -58.39
C ASN A 564 4.15 -8.40 -58.31
N LEU A 565 2.86 -8.25 -58.56
CA LEU A 565 1.88 -9.31 -58.45
C LEU A 565 1.15 -9.52 -59.77
N THR A 566 0.96 -10.76 -60.20
CA THR A 566 0.12 -11.07 -61.37
C THR A 566 -1.01 -12.05 -61.03
N ALA A 567 -2.25 -11.68 -61.36
CA ALA A 567 -3.37 -12.61 -61.45
C ALA A 567 -3.42 -13.23 -62.85
N ALA A 568 -3.32 -14.55 -62.94
CA ALA A 568 -3.37 -15.30 -64.19
C ALA A 568 -4.79 -15.83 -64.45
N PHE A 569 -5.25 -15.75 -65.69
CA PHE A 569 -6.54 -16.25 -66.15
C PHE A 569 -6.39 -17.06 -67.44
N ASP A 570 -7.29 -18.02 -67.69
CA ASP A 570 -7.19 -18.91 -68.84
C ASP A 570 -7.74 -18.29 -70.13
N ALA A 571 -6.83 -17.87 -71.01
CA ALA A 571 -7.15 -17.34 -72.34
C ALA A 571 -7.79 -18.37 -73.29
N ALA A 572 -7.56 -19.67 -73.03
CA ALA A 572 -8.13 -20.70 -73.88
C ALA A 572 -9.66 -20.69 -73.78
N CYS A 573 -10.25 -20.22 -72.69
CA CYS A 573 -11.70 -20.26 -72.49
C CYS A 573 -12.51 -19.29 -73.40
N MET A 574 -11.85 -18.48 -74.25
CA MET A 574 -12.49 -17.56 -75.20
C MET A 574 -13.00 -18.18 -76.52
N LEU A 575 -12.39 -19.25 -77.05
CA LEU A 575 -12.78 -19.84 -78.34
C LEU A 575 -13.71 -21.03 -78.12
N PRO A 576 -15.03 -20.91 -78.34
CA PRO A 576 -16.01 -21.88 -77.86
C PRO A 576 -16.20 -23.11 -78.76
N ALA A 577 -15.64 -23.12 -79.98
CA ALA A 577 -15.67 -24.28 -80.88
C ALA A 577 -14.24 -24.77 -81.22
N ARG A 578 -14.06 -26.09 -81.39
CA ARG A 578 -12.77 -26.71 -81.73
C ARG A 578 -12.98 -27.80 -82.77
N ASN A 579 -12.23 -27.78 -83.87
CA ASN A 579 -12.14 -28.94 -84.75
C ASN A 579 -11.17 -29.96 -84.14
N MET A 580 -11.68 -31.15 -83.80
CA MET A 580 -10.92 -32.20 -83.11
C MET A 580 -9.72 -32.69 -83.93
N ARG A 581 -9.83 -32.73 -85.26
CA ARG A 581 -8.78 -33.26 -86.13
C ARG A 581 -7.60 -32.30 -86.28
N ALA A 582 -7.89 -31.02 -86.50
CA ALA A 582 -6.86 -30.00 -86.67
C ALA A 582 -6.34 -29.46 -85.32
N SER A 583 -7.05 -29.72 -84.21
CA SER A 583 -6.83 -29.05 -82.92
C SER A 583 -6.83 -27.52 -83.04
N GLU A 584 -7.60 -27.02 -84.00
CA GLU A 584 -7.82 -25.60 -84.25
C GLU A 584 -9.08 -25.14 -83.52
N TYR A 585 -9.04 -23.89 -83.06
CA TYR A 585 -10.07 -23.31 -82.21
C TYR A 585 -10.70 -22.11 -82.91
N TYR A 586 -12.00 -21.98 -82.75
CA TYR A 586 -12.84 -21.09 -83.53
C TYR A 586 -13.79 -20.31 -82.61
N SER A 587 -14.01 -19.04 -82.98
CA SER A 587 -14.94 -18.13 -82.30
C SER A 587 -16.40 -18.50 -82.52
N THR A 588 -16.72 -19.14 -83.65
CA THR A 588 -18.09 -19.51 -84.03
C THR A 588 -18.16 -20.93 -84.57
N LEU A 589 -19.36 -21.52 -84.56
CA LEU A 589 -19.60 -22.83 -85.17
C LEU A 589 -19.55 -22.79 -86.70
N GLN A 590 -19.91 -21.65 -87.31
CA GLN A 590 -19.81 -21.47 -88.76
C GLN A 590 -18.36 -21.48 -89.21
N ASP A 591 -17.48 -20.72 -88.55
CA ASP A 591 -16.05 -20.69 -88.93
C ASP A 591 -15.40 -22.07 -88.77
N ALA A 592 -15.77 -22.77 -87.69
CA ALA A 592 -15.30 -24.13 -87.47
C ALA A 592 -15.81 -25.09 -88.56
N TYR A 593 -17.05 -24.92 -89.02
CA TYR A 593 -17.67 -25.72 -90.08
C TYR A 593 -17.04 -25.44 -91.44
N ASP A 594 -16.85 -24.17 -91.81
CA ASP A 594 -16.26 -23.76 -93.09
C ASP A 594 -14.86 -24.35 -93.28
N ALA A 595 -14.12 -24.52 -92.19
CA ALA A 595 -12.78 -25.10 -92.19
C ALA A 595 -12.76 -26.65 -92.12
N ALA A 596 -13.90 -27.30 -91.94
CA ALA A 596 -13.95 -28.73 -91.69
C ALA A 596 -13.89 -29.57 -92.97
N LEU A 597 -13.37 -30.79 -92.85
CA LEU A 597 -13.29 -31.79 -93.92
C LEU A 597 -14.26 -32.95 -93.68
N ASP A 598 -14.48 -33.75 -94.72
CA ASP A 598 -15.32 -34.97 -94.64
C ASP A 598 -14.87 -35.89 -93.49
N GLY A 599 -15.78 -36.13 -92.56
CA GLY A 599 -15.62 -36.94 -91.35
C GLY A 599 -15.19 -36.19 -90.08
N ASP A 600 -15.01 -34.86 -90.11
CA ASP A 600 -14.53 -34.10 -88.96
C ASP A 600 -15.57 -33.96 -87.82
N THR A 601 -15.07 -33.74 -86.61
CA THR A 601 -15.88 -33.47 -85.40
C THR A 601 -15.53 -32.10 -84.84
N ILE A 602 -16.51 -31.22 -84.74
CA ILE A 602 -16.42 -29.93 -84.04
C ILE A 602 -16.95 -30.11 -82.63
N GLN A 603 -16.05 -29.99 -81.65
CA GLN A 603 -16.42 -29.93 -80.24
C GLN A 603 -16.82 -28.50 -79.88
N SER A 604 -17.91 -28.33 -79.14
CA SER A 604 -18.34 -27.03 -78.62
C SER A 604 -18.48 -27.05 -77.11
N ARG A 605 -18.14 -25.93 -76.49
CA ARG A 605 -18.22 -25.79 -75.03
C ARG A 605 -19.65 -25.64 -74.54
N ILE A 606 -19.84 -25.78 -73.23
CA ILE A 606 -21.07 -25.40 -72.52
C ILE A 606 -21.30 -23.87 -72.57
N ALA A 607 -21.65 -23.37 -73.75
CA ALA A 607 -21.89 -21.96 -74.05
C ALA A 607 -23.18 -21.82 -74.88
N VAL A 608 -23.58 -20.57 -75.13
CA VAL A 608 -24.71 -20.25 -76.02
C VAL A 608 -24.16 -19.73 -77.34
N PHE A 609 -24.46 -20.43 -78.43
CA PHE A 609 -24.18 -19.97 -79.79
C PHE A 609 -25.43 -19.32 -80.38
N ASN A 610 -25.34 -18.04 -80.73
CA ASN A 610 -26.47 -17.26 -81.26
C ASN A 610 -26.40 -17.02 -82.77
N ASN A 611 -25.40 -17.60 -83.44
CA ASN A 611 -25.19 -17.42 -84.88
C ASN A 611 -25.78 -18.61 -85.65
N ASP A 612 -26.33 -18.33 -86.83
CA ASP A 612 -26.79 -19.35 -87.77
C ASP A 612 -25.61 -20.20 -88.28
N VAL A 613 -25.88 -21.45 -88.62
CA VAL A 613 -24.93 -22.36 -89.27
C VAL A 613 -25.52 -22.84 -90.59
N ASN A 614 -24.91 -22.48 -91.70
CA ASN A 614 -25.23 -22.97 -93.03
C ASN A 614 -24.28 -24.11 -93.40
N ALA A 615 -24.79 -25.34 -93.38
CA ALA A 615 -24.09 -26.54 -93.79
C ALA A 615 -24.33 -26.83 -95.28
N ASP A 616 -23.48 -26.28 -96.15
CA ASP A 616 -23.60 -26.32 -97.61
C ASP A 616 -22.50 -27.13 -98.33
N GLN A 617 -21.56 -27.71 -97.59
CA GLN A 617 -20.53 -28.60 -98.12
C GLN A 617 -21.07 -30.04 -98.23
N ASP A 618 -20.74 -30.76 -99.30
CA ASP A 618 -21.08 -32.19 -99.48
C ASP A 618 -20.14 -33.10 -98.67
N ILE A 619 -20.20 -32.98 -97.34
CA ILE A 619 -19.35 -33.68 -96.37
C ILE A 619 -20.19 -34.25 -95.22
N SER A 620 -19.67 -35.26 -94.52
CA SER A 620 -20.21 -35.79 -93.27
C SER A 620 -19.54 -35.14 -92.06
N MET A 621 -20.32 -34.60 -91.13
CA MET A 621 -19.83 -33.76 -90.03
C MET A 621 -20.51 -34.10 -88.70
N VAL A 622 -19.78 -33.96 -87.59
CA VAL A 622 -20.32 -34.09 -86.23
C VAL A 622 -20.14 -32.77 -85.45
N PHE A 623 -21.23 -32.19 -84.97
CA PHE A 623 -21.18 -31.18 -83.92
C PHE A 623 -21.43 -31.85 -82.56
N ASP A 624 -20.47 -31.78 -81.65
CA ASP A 624 -20.57 -32.39 -80.33
C ASP A 624 -20.38 -31.36 -79.21
N GLY A 625 -21.41 -31.14 -78.41
CA GLY A 625 -21.47 -30.06 -77.43
C GLY A 625 -21.18 -30.45 -75.99
N GLY A 626 -21.22 -29.45 -75.11
CA GLY A 626 -21.20 -29.63 -73.66
C GLY A 626 -19.82 -29.65 -73.00
N TYR A 627 -18.75 -29.35 -73.73
CA TYR A 627 -17.40 -29.46 -73.20
C TYR A 627 -17.01 -28.34 -72.21
N ASN A 628 -16.13 -28.65 -71.25
CA ASN A 628 -15.46 -27.67 -70.38
C ASN A 628 -14.41 -26.82 -71.14
N CYS A 629 -13.82 -25.81 -70.49
CA CYS A 629 -12.90 -24.85 -71.13
C CYS A 629 -11.73 -25.51 -71.89
N ASN A 630 -11.22 -26.65 -71.45
CA ASN A 630 -10.09 -27.34 -72.09
C ASN A 630 -10.50 -28.46 -73.07
N TYR A 631 -11.81 -28.64 -73.32
CA TYR A 631 -12.34 -29.73 -74.17
C TYR A 631 -11.97 -31.15 -73.70
N SER A 632 -11.65 -31.33 -72.42
CA SER A 632 -11.29 -32.65 -71.89
C SER A 632 -12.53 -33.47 -71.51
N ASP A 633 -13.58 -32.80 -71.03
CA ASP A 633 -14.75 -33.46 -70.44
C ASP A 633 -16.04 -32.78 -70.89
N ILE A 634 -17.09 -33.58 -71.08
CA ILE A 634 -18.45 -33.10 -71.31
C ILE A 634 -19.09 -32.84 -69.94
N THR A 635 -19.28 -31.56 -69.61
CA THR A 635 -19.80 -31.10 -68.30
C THR A 635 -21.24 -30.60 -68.37
N GLY A 636 -21.88 -30.64 -69.54
CA GLY A 636 -23.29 -30.29 -69.72
C GLY A 636 -23.71 -30.34 -71.19
N THR A 637 -24.54 -29.39 -71.63
CA THR A 637 -25.01 -29.30 -73.02
C THR A 637 -24.74 -27.91 -73.60
N THR A 638 -24.31 -27.81 -74.85
CA THR A 638 -24.20 -26.53 -75.57
C THR A 638 -25.59 -26.03 -75.96
N ALA A 639 -25.89 -24.76 -75.75
CA ALA A 639 -27.12 -24.17 -76.27
C ALA A 639 -26.88 -23.57 -77.66
N PHE A 640 -27.74 -23.91 -78.63
CA PHE A 640 -27.73 -23.31 -79.97
C PHE A 640 -29.03 -22.56 -80.21
N ASN A 641 -28.93 -21.26 -80.46
CA ASN A 641 -30.02 -20.30 -80.55
C ASN A 641 -29.95 -19.52 -81.88
N GLY A 642 -29.72 -20.26 -82.96
CA GLY A 642 -29.74 -19.79 -84.34
C GLY A 642 -30.37 -20.86 -85.25
N ASN A 643 -30.41 -20.61 -86.55
CA ASN A 643 -30.88 -21.57 -87.54
C ASN A 643 -29.72 -22.44 -88.05
N MET A 644 -29.89 -23.75 -88.03
CA MET A 644 -29.00 -24.67 -88.74
C MET A 644 -29.65 -25.12 -90.05
N THR A 645 -29.12 -24.68 -91.18
CA THR A 645 -29.64 -25.04 -92.51
C THR A 645 -28.70 -26.07 -93.14
N ILE A 646 -29.23 -27.24 -93.51
CA ILE A 646 -28.45 -28.29 -94.18
C ILE A 646 -28.89 -28.33 -95.64
N SER A 647 -28.01 -27.91 -96.53
CA SER A 647 -28.28 -27.84 -97.98
C SER A 647 -27.50 -28.88 -98.81
N SER A 648 -26.41 -29.42 -98.26
CA SER A 648 -25.63 -30.53 -98.84
C SER A 648 -24.99 -31.37 -97.73
N GLY A 649 -24.59 -32.62 -98.03
CA GLY A 649 -23.90 -33.51 -97.08
C GLY A 649 -24.77 -34.06 -95.93
N THR A 650 -24.13 -34.41 -94.80
CA THR A 650 -24.78 -34.94 -93.60
C THR A 650 -24.21 -34.32 -92.32
N VAL A 651 -25.09 -33.89 -91.40
CA VAL A 651 -24.69 -33.34 -90.09
C VAL A 651 -25.28 -34.20 -88.98
N THR A 652 -24.41 -34.65 -88.06
CA THR A 652 -24.79 -35.34 -86.82
C THR A 652 -24.59 -34.38 -85.64
N ILE A 653 -25.53 -34.34 -84.71
CA ILE A 653 -25.51 -33.40 -83.59
C ILE A 653 -25.60 -34.17 -82.27
N GLY A 654 -24.63 -33.96 -81.38
CA GLY A 654 -24.55 -34.55 -80.04
C GLY A 654 -24.45 -33.47 -78.97
N ASN A 655 -25.12 -33.66 -77.83
CA ASN A 655 -24.99 -32.79 -76.63
C ASN A 655 -25.30 -31.30 -76.85
N TYR A 656 -26.25 -30.99 -77.75
CA TYR A 656 -26.82 -29.65 -77.91
C TYR A 656 -28.25 -29.57 -77.38
N VAL A 657 -28.62 -28.39 -76.91
CA VAL A 657 -30.01 -27.97 -76.72
C VAL A 657 -30.30 -26.88 -77.74
N PHE A 658 -31.26 -27.13 -78.63
CA PHE A 658 -31.76 -26.12 -79.55
C PHE A 658 -32.82 -25.27 -78.84
N GLY A 659 -32.63 -23.95 -78.85
CA GLY A 659 -33.67 -23.01 -78.42
C GLY A 659 -34.88 -23.09 -79.36
N ASN A 660 -36.09 -22.90 -78.81
CA ASN A 660 -37.34 -22.83 -79.58
C ASN A 660 -37.38 -21.62 -80.52
#